data_AF-A0A5C4XQ77-F1
#
_entry.id   AF-A0A5C4XQ77-F1
#
_cell.length_a   1.000
_cell.length_b   1.000
_cell.length_c   1.000
_cell.angle_alpha   90.00
_cell.angle_beta   90.00
_cell.angle_gamma   90.00
#
_symmetry.space_group_name_H-M   'P 1'
#
loop_
_entity.id
_entity.type
_entity.pdbx_description
1 polymer ?
#
loop_
_entity_poly.entity_id
_entity_poly.type
_entity_poly.pdbx_seq_one_letter_code
_entity_poly.pdbx_strand_id
1 'polypeptide(L)'
;MSPIPSTASQTSMTKAARPLRWLVWCAPLILAACSGPSTPEEQVLTGGTPPAAQAPAEQDSMDDGGDYAWTDDGTDTKLSQESLKAGNNLLSNAAWTSATNGWGPIERNTSVGEAKANDGRPMSVKGKKYASGFGVHANSTMTFAIGGKCSTFISDVGIDDEVGNKGSVVFQVYADSVKLFDSGKMTGADAAKSIKVNIAGRKEVKLVVTDAGDKNTHDHADWGNPTLVDCTVAAKPSDPAPIPPTPVPVVPAPVPAPVIPAPVPIVPAPTPVPVVPAPAPKPATPSGPLVITKGGTYSGEYLSNDPAVAAIKIKTSEPVILENCTLRGRGHLIDASWTSANLTVRNCKGYGLNPDDRSRTPGRFLAAEGIVSLLIENNYMEKTAGIYVNQWQGNKGLPVSIVIRNNLARDIEGRYSDGNGGFQDKFHRVQFVQLNGMRDLSGAEIAWNRVENTARQSHVEDVINIYASNGTPSSPIRIHDNLINGAFAGRPDASYSGGGIMMGDGCGSGYIEAVGNTVLETSNYGVAVAGGNHMKIQGNTILALGKLNDGTLLDADSDAGFYMRNYCKTPNDTSTVIAEGNTVGWTIPNSKNPHARWDWSVTAGVERNNTRIQAANRSVDPQLLAQAVTDWERRAKAAGMVTGPR
;
A
#
# COMPACT_ATOMS: atom_id res chain seq x y z
N MET A 1 -5.06 51.57 -15.12
CA MET A 1 -4.66 52.82 -14.44
C MET A 1 -5.14 52.73 -12.99
N SER A 2 -4.32 53.14 -12.04
CA SER A 2 -4.54 53.10 -10.58
C SER A 2 -5.26 54.39 -10.08
N PRO A 3 -5.37 54.72 -8.77
CA PRO A 3 -5.46 53.92 -7.51
C PRO A 3 -6.52 54.43 -6.46
N ILE A 4 -6.74 53.62 -5.41
CA ILE A 4 -6.81 53.89 -3.93
C ILE A 4 -7.03 55.34 -3.42
N PRO A 5 -7.85 55.54 -2.36
CA PRO A 5 -7.32 55.82 -0.99
C PRO A 5 -7.98 54.91 0.08
N SER A 6 -7.37 54.46 1.19
CA SER A 6 -6.30 54.95 2.09
C SER A 6 -6.72 56.03 3.12
N THR A 7 -7.09 55.59 4.33
CA THR A 7 -6.83 56.33 5.59
C THR A 7 -6.60 55.35 6.74
N ALA A 8 -5.54 55.58 7.51
CA ALA A 8 -5.27 54.91 8.79
C ALA A 8 -5.42 55.90 9.95
N SER A 9 -5.55 55.40 11.18
CA SER A 9 -5.13 56.15 12.37
C SER A 9 -4.63 55.21 13.47
N GLN A 10 -3.52 55.58 14.10
CA GLN A 10 -2.95 54.93 15.28
C GLN A 10 -3.27 55.74 16.53
N THR A 11 -3.28 55.10 17.70
CA THR A 11 -2.92 55.58 19.08
C THR A 11 -3.69 54.73 20.12
N SER A 12 -3.25 54.51 21.37
CA SER A 12 -1.91 54.57 22.00
C SER A 12 -1.99 53.91 23.40
N MET A 13 -0.99 53.10 23.76
CA MET A 13 -0.49 52.75 25.12
C MET A 13 -1.45 52.60 26.34
N THR A 14 -1.28 51.52 27.11
CA THR A 14 -0.60 51.55 28.44
C THR A 14 -0.35 50.17 29.05
N LYS A 15 0.68 50.05 29.91
CA LYS A 15 1.01 48.89 30.76
C LYS A 15 0.52 49.11 32.19
N ALA A 16 0.15 48.04 32.91
CA ALA A 16 0.33 47.94 34.38
C ALA A 16 0.30 46.46 34.85
N ALA A 17 0.78 46.19 36.07
CA ALA A 17 1.10 44.85 36.59
C ALA A 17 0.17 44.36 37.74
N ARG A 18 0.38 43.10 38.16
CA ARG A 18 -0.32 42.36 39.24
C ARG A 18 0.00 42.91 40.64
N PRO A 19 -0.86 42.68 41.65
CA PRO A 19 -0.69 41.57 42.63
C PRO A 19 -2.04 40.98 43.11
N LEU A 20 -2.22 40.07 44.10
CA LEU A 20 -1.56 38.85 44.62
C LEU A 20 -2.30 38.50 45.95
N ARG A 21 -2.72 37.22 46.17
CA ARG A 21 -3.30 36.64 47.43
C ARG A 21 -4.70 37.14 47.86
N TRP A 22 -5.60 36.30 48.40
CA TRP A 22 -5.57 35.70 49.76
C TRP A 22 -5.77 34.17 49.83
N LEU A 23 -5.82 33.62 51.06
CA LEU A 23 -5.49 32.22 51.41
C LEU A 23 -6.30 31.73 52.65
N VAL A 24 -6.42 30.40 52.81
CA VAL A 24 -6.80 29.63 54.05
C VAL A 24 -8.29 29.55 54.46
N TRP A 25 -8.81 28.31 54.55
CA TRP A 25 -9.27 27.55 55.75
C TRP A 25 -9.89 26.23 55.26
N CYS A 26 -9.97 25.10 55.96
CA CYS A 26 -9.17 24.38 56.96
C CYS A 26 -9.90 23.02 57.12
N ALA A 27 -9.18 21.92 57.37
CA ALA A 27 -9.73 20.57 57.66
C ALA A 27 -10.15 20.48 59.18
N PRO A 28 -10.32 19.32 59.88
CA PRO A 28 -10.10 17.88 59.56
C PRO A 28 -11.09 16.85 60.21
N LEU A 29 -10.66 15.57 60.32
CA LEU A 29 -11.08 14.38 61.12
C LEU A 29 -11.75 13.18 60.38
N ILE A 30 -11.67 11.89 60.81
CA ILE A 30 -10.53 11.07 61.32
C ILE A 30 -10.87 9.54 61.43
N LEU A 31 -9.92 8.63 61.09
CA LEU A 31 -9.77 7.18 61.46
C LEU A 31 -10.91 6.15 61.15
N ALA A 32 -10.72 4.80 61.14
CA ALA A 32 -9.59 3.84 61.38
C ALA A 32 -9.86 2.51 60.61
N ALA A 33 -8.88 1.77 60.04
CA ALA A 33 -8.09 0.61 60.59
C ALA A 33 -8.92 -0.68 60.87
N CYS A 34 -8.48 -1.96 60.71
CA CYS A 34 -7.13 -2.61 60.71
C CYS A 34 -7.03 -3.93 59.88
N SER A 35 -5.78 -4.37 59.58
CA SER A 35 -5.18 -5.74 59.68
C SER A 35 -5.59 -6.97 58.82
N GLY A 36 -4.58 -7.66 58.23
CA GLY A 36 -4.58 -9.10 57.82
C GLY A 36 -3.91 -9.99 58.90
N PRO A 37 -3.21 -11.13 58.61
CA PRO A 37 -2.90 -11.82 57.33
C PRO A 37 -3.01 -13.39 57.38
N SER A 38 -2.36 -14.11 56.43
CA SER A 38 -1.79 -15.50 56.47
C SER A 38 -2.40 -16.66 55.61
N THR A 39 -1.52 -17.60 55.22
CA THR A 39 -1.68 -18.84 54.39
C THR A 39 -0.85 -19.99 55.00
N PRO A 40 -1.25 -21.28 54.93
CA PRO A 40 -0.62 -22.33 54.06
C PRO A 40 -1.66 -23.35 53.47
N GLU A 41 -1.45 -24.10 52.36
CA GLU A 41 -0.68 -25.37 52.14
C GLU A 41 -1.32 -26.65 52.79
N GLU A 42 -1.30 -27.90 52.28
CA GLU A 42 -0.35 -28.63 51.40
C GLU A 42 -1.00 -29.60 50.33
N GLN A 43 -0.71 -30.94 50.32
CA GLN A 43 -0.87 -31.93 49.21
C GLN A 43 -1.68 -33.23 49.53
N VAL A 44 -1.96 -34.11 48.54
CA VAL A 44 -1.56 -35.57 48.47
C VAL A 44 -1.98 -36.25 47.14
N LEU A 45 -1.17 -37.22 46.66
CA LEU A 45 -1.26 -37.97 45.38
C LEU A 45 -1.73 -39.44 45.54
N THR A 46 -2.34 -40.03 44.50
CA THR A 46 -2.23 -41.43 43.97
C THR A 46 -3.28 -41.63 42.85
N GLY A 47 -3.13 -42.40 41.76
CA GLY A 47 -2.01 -43.13 41.14
C GLY A 47 -2.54 -44.14 40.09
N GLY A 48 -1.86 -44.37 38.94
CA GLY A 48 -2.14 -45.51 38.04
C GLY A 48 -2.21 -45.23 36.52
N THR A 49 -1.63 -46.13 35.71
CA THR A 49 -1.57 -46.13 34.23
C THR A 49 -1.32 -47.57 33.74
N PRO A 50 -1.72 -48.02 32.53
CA PRO A 50 -2.94 -47.81 31.73
C PRO A 50 -3.73 -49.14 31.54
N PRO A 51 -4.75 -49.20 30.65
CA PRO A 51 -4.50 -49.78 29.32
C PRO A 51 -5.15 -49.00 28.17
N ALA A 52 -4.86 -49.42 26.92
CA ALA A 52 -5.13 -48.65 25.72
C ALA A 52 -6.49 -48.93 25.03
N ALA A 53 -6.93 -47.92 24.27
CA ALA A 53 -7.75 -47.98 23.06
C ALA A 53 -9.19 -48.56 23.13
N GLN A 54 -10.14 -47.65 23.31
CA GLN A 54 -11.30 -47.54 22.40
C GLN A 54 -11.40 -46.09 21.92
N ALA A 55 -11.67 -45.90 20.62
CA ALA A 55 -11.75 -44.56 20.02
C ALA A 55 -13.04 -43.84 20.43
N PRO A 56 -12.99 -42.57 20.87
CA PRO A 56 -14.18 -41.73 21.00
C PRO A 56 -14.71 -41.30 19.63
N ALA A 57 -16.01 -40.96 19.59
CA ALA A 57 -16.76 -40.62 18.40
C ALA A 57 -16.36 -39.28 17.76
N GLU A 58 -16.93 -39.01 16.57
CA GLU A 58 -16.90 -37.72 15.88
C GLU A 58 -17.13 -36.57 16.87
N GLN A 59 -16.18 -35.63 16.88
CA GLN A 59 -16.27 -34.42 17.66
C GLN A 59 -17.16 -33.46 16.88
N ASP A 60 -18.47 -33.45 17.18
CA ASP A 60 -19.40 -32.39 16.75
C ASP A 60 -18.71 -31.04 16.99
N SER A 61 -18.71 -30.17 15.97
CA SER A 61 -17.93 -28.93 15.98
C SER A 61 -18.30 -28.05 17.17
N MET A 62 -17.42 -28.04 18.17
CA MET A 62 -17.51 -27.12 19.28
C MET A 62 -17.03 -25.76 18.79
N ASP A 63 -17.98 -24.95 18.33
CA ASP A 63 -17.86 -23.49 18.35
C ASP A 63 -17.61 -23.08 19.81
N ASP A 64 -16.33 -22.94 20.16
CA ASP A 64 -15.87 -22.47 21.47
C ASP A 64 -15.83 -20.94 21.57
N GLY A 65 -16.32 -20.25 20.54
CA GLY A 65 -16.27 -18.79 20.38
C GLY A 65 -14.91 -18.26 19.91
N GLY A 66 -13.98 -19.13 19.49
CA GLY A 66 -12.69 -18.76 18.93
C GLY A 66 -12.77 -18.26 17.49
N ASP A 67 -11.89 -17.31 17.15
CA ASP A 67 -11.65 -16.89 15.77
C ASP A 67 -10.57 -17.79 15.14
N TYR A 68 -11.02 -18.74 14.32
CA TYR A 68 -10.15 -19.64 13.54
C TYR A 68 -10.07 -19.25 12.07
N ALA A 69 -10.32 -17.98 11.73
CA ALA A 69 -10.11 -17.47 10.38
C ALA A 69 -8.65 -17.69 9.96
N TRP A 70 -8.46 -18.42 8.86
CA TRP A 70 -7.15 -18.77 8.35
C TRP A 70 -6.80 -17.93 7.14
N THR A 71 -5.56 -17.49 7.08
CA THR A 71 -4.98 -16.83 5.92
C THR A 71 -3.64 -17.46 5.62
N ASP A 72 -3.42 -17.88 4.37
CA ASP A 72 -2.06 -18.21 3.92
C ASP A 72 -1.32 -16.91 3.64
N ASP A 73 -0.68 -16.37 4.67
CA ASP A 73 0.22 -15.21 4.60
C ASP A 73 1.66 -15.60 4.19
N GLY A 74 1.89 -16.89 3.95
CA GLY A 74 3.15 -17.44 3.47
C GLY A 74 4.22 -17.71 4.54
N THR A 75 3.81 -17.89 5.81
CA THR A 75 4.74 -18.24 6.91
C THR A 75 5.52 -19.54 6.70
N ASP A 76 5.05 -20.48 5.86
CA ASP A 76 5.85 -21.67 5.47
C ASP A 76 5.79 -22.08 3.99
N THR A 77 5.00 -21.43 3.13
CA THR A 77 5.16 -21.59 1.66
C THR A 77 4.86 -20.31 0.89
N LYS A 78 5.65 -20.03 -0.15
CA LYS A 78 5.55 -18.78 -0.93
C LYS A 78 4.31 -18.79 -1.82
N LEU A 79 3.35 -17.90 -1.55
CA LEU A 79 2.37 -17.43 -2.52
C LEU A 79 3.10 -17.13 -3.84
N SER A 80 2.73 -17.83 -4.91
CA SER A 80 3.46 -17.80 -6.17
C SER A 80 2.50 -17.88 -7.36
N GLN A 81 2.91 -17.26 -8.46
CA GLN A 81 2.14 -17.33 -9.71
C GLN A 81 2.07 -18.78 -10.19
N GLU A 82 0.90 -19.21 -10.64
CA GLU A 82 0.67 -20.58 -11.04
C GLU A 82 1.58 -21.03 -12.19
N SER A 83 2.19 -22.19 -12.00
CA SER A 83 3.11 -22.90 -12.91
C SER A 83 2.38 -23.61 -14.06
N LEU A 84 1.61 -22.83 -14.84
CA LEU A 84 0.84 -23.36 -15.98
C LEU A 84 1.71 -24.15 -16.96
N LYS A 85 1.17 -25.30 -17.38
CA LYS A 85 1.65 -26.14 -18.48
C LYS A 85 0.74 -25.94 -19.71
N ALA A 86 1.18 -26.40 -20.88
CA ALA A 86 0.32 -26.45 -22.06
C ALA A 86 -0.84 -27.45 -21.85
N GLY A 87 -2.04 -27.09 -22.30
CA GLY A 87 -3.24 -27.92 -22.14
C GLY A 87 -3.98 -27.68 -20.82
N ASN A 88 -4.43 -28.74 -20.16
CA ASN A 88 -5.26 -28.64 -18.95
C ASN A 88 -4.40 -28.66 -17.68
N ASN A 89 -4.74 -27.79 -16.72
CA ASN A 89 -4.02 -27.61 -15.45
C ASN A 89 -4.99 -27.71 -14.27
N LEU A 90 -4.71 -28.64 -13.35
CA LEU A 90 -5.53 -28.95 -12.18
C LEU A 90 -5.09 -28.09 -10.99
N LEU A 91 -5.98 -27.22 -10.48
CA LEU A 91 -5.62 -26.19 -9.51
C LEU A 91 -5.22 -26.73 -8.13
N SER A 92 -5.63 -27.93 -7.73
CA SER A 92 -5.15 -28.50 -6.45
C SER A 92 -3.64 -28.78 -6.46
N ASN A 93 -3.02 -28.88 -7.65
CA ASN A 93 -1.57 -28.94 -7.85
C ASN A 93 -0.93 -27.55 -8.08
N ALA A 94 -1.74 -26.49 -8.14
CA ALA A 94 -1.32 -25.12 -8.46
C ALA A 94 -0.98 -24.30 -7.22
N ALA A 95 -0.04 -23.37 -7.37
CA ALA A 95 0.14 -22.32 -6.38
C ALA A 95 -0.99 -21.28 -6.51
N TRP A 96 -1.60 -20.92 -5.39
CA TRP A 96 -2.46 -19.73 -5.31
C TRP A 96 -1.59 -18.50 -5.03
N THR A 97 -2.05 -17.33 -5.47
CA THR A 97 -1.44 -16.03 -5.17
C THR A 97 -2.03 -15.36 -3.93
N SER A 98 -3.16 -15.85 -3.42
CA SER A 98 -3.70 -15.52 -2.09
C SER A 98 -4.74 -16.57 -1.69
N ALA A 99 -4.82 -16.93 -0.41
CA ALA A 99 -5.88 -17.78 0.12
C ALA A 99 -6.36 -17.33 1.50
N THR A 100 -7.67 -17.37 1.73
CA THR A 100 -8.34 -17.06 3.02
C THR A 100 -9.47 -18.05 3.25
N ASN A 101 -9.71 -18.44 4.51
CA ASN A 101 -10.77 -19.35 4.91
C ASN A 101 -11.46 -18.84 6.17
N GLY A 102 -12.77 -19.08 6.32
CA GLY A 102 -13.50 -18.61 7.50
C GLY A 102 -13.28 -19.45 8.75
N TRP A 103 -12.79 -20.68 8.60
CA TRP A 103 -12.48 -21.60 9.69
C TRP A 103 -11.45 -22.62 9.21
N GLY A 104 -10.31 -22.73 9.89
CA GLY A 104 -9.26 -23.71 9.60
C GLY A 104 -8.56 -23.52 8.24
N PRO A 105 -7.48 -24.26 7.96
CA PRO A 105 -6.75 -24.15 6.70
C PRO A 105 -7.57 -24.53 5.46
N ILE A 106 -7.20 -24.00 4.28
CA ILE A 106 -7.71 -24.56 3.02
C ILE A 106 -6.96 -25.86 2.74
N GLU A 107 -7.72 -26.96 2.73
CA GLU A 107 -7.20 -28.31 2.58
C GLU A 107 -7.14 -28.72 1.10
N ARG A 108 -6.06 -29.40 0.71
CA ARG A 108 -5.79 -29.78 -0.69
C ARG A 108 -6.07 -31.26 -0.91
N ASN A 109 -7.07 -31.55 -1.72
CA ASN A 109 -7.55 -32.89 -2.06
C ASN A 109 -8.27 -33.62 -0.89
N THR A 110 -8.60 -32.90 0.18
CA THR A 110 -9.37 -33.32 1.36
C THR A 110 -10.36 -32.21 1.74
N SER A 111 -11.41 -32.55 2.49
CA SER A 111 -12.38 -31.60 3.08
C SER A 111 -11.68 -30.66 4.07
N VAL A 112 -12.38 -29.61 4.54
CA VAL A 112 -11.78 -28.60 5.43
C VAL A 112 -11.47 -29.11 6.84
N GLY A 113 -12.13 -30.18 7.30
CA GLY A 113 -11.63 -31.02 8.40
C GLY A 113 -11.71 -30.49 9.84
N GLU A 114 -11.99 -29.20 10.01
CA GLU A 114 -11.98 -28.38 11.23
C GLU A 114 -10.74 -27.46 11.32
N ALA A 115 -10.07 -27.36 12.48
CA ALA A 115 -9.19 -26.23 12.80
C ALA A 115 -7.70 -26.47 12.54
N LYS A 116 -7.26 -27.69 12.19
CA LYS A 116 -5.84 -28.04 12.04
C LYS A 116 -5.49 -28.38 10.60
N ALA A 117 -4.26 -28.11 10.19
CA ALA A 117 -3.81 -28.52 8.86
C ALA A 117 -3.78 -30.06 8.74
N ASN A 118 -4.35 -30.58 7.65
CA ASN A 118 -4.44 -32.00 7.30
C ASN A 118 -5.32 -32.87 8.24
N ASP A 119 -6.37 -32.32 8.86
CA ASP A 119 -7.41 -33.12 9.56
C ASP A 119 -8.61 -33.52 8.65
N GLY A 120 -8.69 -32.95 7.45
CA GLY A 120 -9.71 -33.23 6.42
C GLY A 120 -9.87 -34.69 5.97
N ARG A 121 -11.11 -35.05 5.63
CA ARG A 121 -11.49 -36.38 5.11
C ARG A 121 -11.61 -36.38 3.58
N PRO A 122 -11.82 -37.54 2.91
CA PRO A 122 -11.94 -37.57 1.45
C PRO A 122 -13.18 -36.79 0.98
N MET A 123 -12.97 -35.73 0.20
CA MET A 123 -14.00 -34.85 -0.36
C MET A 123 -15.13 -35.61 -1.05
N SER A 124 -16.37 -35.28 -0.72
CA SER A 124 -17.56 -35.86 -1.34
C SER A 124 -18.79 -34.97 -1.24
N VAL A 125 -19.52 -34.84 -2.34
CA VAL A 125 -20.79 -34.09 -2.40
C VAL A 125 -21.88 -35.02 -2.91
N LYS A 126 -22.89 -35.31 -2.08
CA LYS A 126 -23.96 -36.29 -2.34
C LYS A 126 -23.45 -37.64 -2.84
N GLY A 127 -22.44 -38.17 -2.15
CA GLY A 127 -21.80 -39.45 -2.40
C GLY A 127 -20.87 -39.49 -3.61
N LYS A 128 -20.80 -38.41 -4.41
CA LYS A 128 -19.82 -38.28 -5.49
C LYS A 128 -18.50 -37.80 -4.91
N LYS A 129 -17.51 -38.70 -4.90
CA LYS A 129 -16.17 -38.46 -4.34
C LYS A 129 -15.25 -37.72 -5.30
N TYR A 130 -14.39 -36.86 -4.77
CA TYR A 130 -13.37 -36.13 -5.53
C TYR A 130 -11.97 -36.49 -5.01
N ALA A 131 -11.13 -37.05 -5.88
CA ALA A 131 -9.73 -37.35 -5.56
C ALA A 131 -8.81 -36.12 -5.65
N SER A 132 -9.35 -34.97 -6.07
CA SER A 132 -8.62 -33.73 -6.27
C SER A 132 -9.55 -32.53 -6.15
N GLY A 133 -9.06 -31.45 -5.53
CA GLY A 133 -9.91 -30.31 -5.19
C GLY A 133 -9.39 -29.49 -4.02
N PHE A 134 -10.27 -28.65 -3.48
CA PHE A 134 -10.05 -27.88 -2.26
C PHE A 134 -11.27 -28.00 -1.33
N GLY A 135 -11.03 -28.41 -0.09
CA GLY A 135 -11.98 -28.26 1.01
C GLY A 135 -11.80 -26.89 1.66
N VAL A 136 -12.89 -26.15 1.81
CA VAL A 136 -12.91 -24.78 2.36
C VAL A 136 -14.08 -24.57 3.31
N HIS A 137 -14.02 -23.52 4.13
CA HIS A 137 -15.11 -23.08 5.00
C HIS A 137 -15.47 -21.62 4.72
N ALA A 138 -16.74 -21.29 4.54
CA ALA A 138 -17.15 -19.91 4.27
C ALA A 138 -16.79 -18.96 5.44
N ASN A 139 -16.47 -17.69 5.22
CA ASN A 139 -16.21 -17.05 3.93
C ASN A 139 -14.78 -17.37 3.45
N SER A 140 -14.64 -17.99 2.28
CA SER A 140 -13.33 -18.37 1.74
C SER A 140 -13.03 -17.71 0.40
N THR A 141 -11.74 -17.49 0.12
CA THR A 141 -11.26 -17.03 -1.18
C THR A 141 -9.95 -17.70 -1.56
N MET A 142 -9.79 -18.03 -2.84
CA MET A 142 -8.53 -18.51 -3.44
C MET A 142 -8.31 -17.81 -4.77
N THR A 143 -7.14 -17.20 -4.97
CA THR A 143 -6.81 -16.44 -6.19
C THR A 143 -5.68 -17.13 -6.95
N PHE A 144 -5.80 -17.23 -8.27
CA PHE A 144 -4.81 -17.86 -9.15
C PHE A 144 -4.45 -16.95 -10.33
N ALA A 145 -3.17 -16.62 -10.48
CA ALA A 145 -2.65 -15.78 -11.57
C ALA A 145 -2.39 -16.58 -12.85
N ILE A 146 -3.40 -16.69 -13.71
CA ILE A 146 -3.41 -17.47 -14.95
C ILE A 146 -2.84 -16.74 -16.19
N GLY A 147 -2.56 -15.43 -16.07
CA GLY A 147 -1.75 -14.66 -17.02
C GLY A 147 -2.29 -14.51 -18.45
N GLY A 148 -3.59 -14.67 -18.70
CA GLY A 148 -4.20 -14.56 -20.04
C GLY A 148 -4.11 -15.82 -20.89
N LYS A 149 -3.59 -16.92 -20.33
CA LYS A 149 -3.12 -18.08 -21.10
C LYS A 149 -4.17 -19.15 -21.35
N CYS A 150 -5.19 -19.26 -20.49
CA CYS A 150 -6.20 -20.31 -20.51
C CYS A 150 -7.56 -19.79 -21.01
N SER A 151 -8.41 -20.68 -21.52
CA SER A 151 -9.67 -20.29 -22.16
C SER A 151 -10.92 -20.59 -21.33
N THR A 152 -10.91 -21.68 -20.55
CA THR A 152 -12.08 -22.09 -19.74
C THR A 152 -11.64 -22.52 -18.34
N PHE A 153 -12.42 -22.19 -17.32
CA PHE A 153 -12.35 -22.80 -15.99
C PHE A 153 -13.53 -23.77 -15.81
N ILE A 154 -13.27 -24.96 -15.29
CA ILE A 154 -14.28 -25.95 -14.91
C ILE A 154 -14.06 -26.43 -13.48
N SER A 155 -15.13 -26.79 -12.79
CA SER A 155 -15.11 -27.46 -11.49
C SER A 155 -16.46 -28.15 -11.29
N ASP A 156 -16.55 -29.08 -10.36
CA ASP A 156 -17.79 -29.34 -9.63
C ASP A 156 -17.74 -28.55 -8.31
N VAL A 157 -18.89 -28.11 -7.80
CA VAL A 157 -19.00 -27.42 -6.49
C VAL A 157 -20.18 -27.93 -5.66
N GLY A 158 -20.06 -27.89 -4.34
CA GLY A 158 -21.15 -28.20 -3.40
C GLY A 158 -20.67 -28.28 -1.95
N ILE A 159 -21.59 -28.44 -1.00
CA ILE A 159 -21.26 -28.65 0.42
C ILE A 159 -20.81 -30.11 0.62
N ASP A 160 -19.76 -30.32 1.42
CA ASP A 160 -19.22 -31.67 1.67
C ASP A 160 -20.20 -32.48 2.54
N ASP A 161 -20.30 -33.78 2.24
CA ASP A 161 -21.15 -34.75 2.95
C ASP A 161 -20.76 -34.85 4.45
N GLU A 162 -19.51 -34.54 4.82
CA GLU A 162 -19.20 -33.47 5.80
C GLU A 162 -20.25 -33.28 6.89
N VAL A 163 -21.09 -32.30 6.61
CA VAL A 163 -22.07 -31.71 7.51
C VAL A 163 -23.49 -32.24 7.25
N GLY A 164 -23.61 -33.30 6.43
CA GLY A 164 -24.87 -33.91 6.03
C GLY A 164 -25.76 -32.98 5.22
N ASN A 165 -26.91 -32.59 5.77
CA ASN A 165 -27.82 -31.62 5.15
C ASN A 165 -27.74 -30.22 5.80
N LYS A 166 -26.75 -29.96 6.66
CA LYS A 166 -26.47 -28.63 7.24
C LYS A 166 -25.68 -27.77 6.23
N GLY A 167 -25.31 -26.55 6.62
CA GLY A 167 -24.51 -25.63 5.80
C GLY A 167 -25.29 -24.96 4.67
N SER A 168 -24.79 -23.80 4.25
CA SER A 168 -25.50 -22.86 3.38
C SER A 168 -24.54 -21.88 2.69
N VAL A 169 -24.18 -22.15 1.43
CA VAL A 169 -23.12 -21.39 0.75
C VAL A 169 -23.52 -20.86 -0.62
N VAL A 170 -22.79 -19.85 -1.11
CA VAL A 170 -22.80 -19.44 -2.53
C VAL A 170 -21.37 -19.52 -3.06
N PHE A 171 -21.17 -20.34 -4.08
CA PHE A 171 -19.94 -20.41 -4.87
C PHE A 171 -19.95 -19.33 -5.95
N GLN A 172 -18.87 -18.57 -6.04
CA GLN A 172 -18.68 -17.55 -7.06
C GLN A 172 -17.32 -17.71 -7.72
N VAL A 173 -17.27 -17.46 -9.04
CA VAL A 173 -16.01 -17.36 -9.78
C VAL A 173 -15.90 -15.96 -10.36
N TYR A 174 -14.80 -15.30 -10.02
CA TYR A 174 -14.41 -14.02 -10.58
C TYR A 174 -13.21 -14.21 -11.50
N ALA A 175 -13.09 -13.37 -12.52
CA ALA A 175 -11.86 -13.26 -13.30
C ALA A 175 -11.58 -11.79 -13.63
N ASP A 176 -10.35 -11.33 -13.34
CA ASP A 176 -9.96 -9.91 -13.35
C ASP A 176 -11.01 -9.01 -12.64
N SER A 177 -11.40 -9.39 -11.41
CA SER A 177 -12.46 -8.75 -10.60
C SER A 177 -13.89 -8.75 -11.17
N VAL A 178 -14.15 -9.34 -12.34
CA VAL A 178 -15.51 -9.49 -12.89
C VAL A 178 -16.12 -10.81 -12.42
N LYS A 179 -17.30 -10.79 -11.77
CA LYS A 179 -18.03 -12.04 -11.45
C LYS A 179 -18.52 -12.69 -12.75
N LEU A 180 -18.07 -13.91 -13.01
CA LEU A 180 -18.43 -14.70 -14.19
C LEU A 180 -19.38 -15.85 -13.86
N PHE A 181 -19.40 -16.32 -12.61
CA PHE A 181 -20.31 -17.36 -12.14
C PHE A 181 -20.79 -17.06 -10.72
N ASP A 182 -22.02 -17.48 -10.44
CA ASP A 182 -22.67 -17.50 -9.14
C ASP A 182 -23.55 -18.75 -9.08
N SER A 183 -23.44 -19.56 -8.02
CA SER A 183 -24.22 -20.78 -7.89
C SER A 183 -25.68 -20.52 -7.51
N GLY A 184 -26.00 -19.37 -6.92
CA GLY A 184 -27.10 -19.24 -5.98
C GLY A 184 -26.81 -19.96 -4.66
N LYS A 185 -27.70 -19.84 -3.67
CA LYS A 185 -27.61 -20.60 -2.42
C LYS A 185 -27.65 -22.11 -2.71
N MET A 186 -26.66 -22.83 -2.20
CA MET A 186 -26.57 -24.28 -2.17
C MET A 186 -26.54 -24.73 -0.72
N THR A 187 -27.10 -25.90 -0.45
CA THR A 187 -27.22 -26.52 0.88
C THR A 187 -26.62 -27.92 0.85
N GLY A 188 -26.34 -28.50 2.03
CA GLY A 188 -25.92 -29.91 2.10
C GLY A 188 -26.93 -30.89 1.50
N ALA A 189 -28.17 -30.48 1.21
CA ALA A 189 -29.17 -31.30 0.52
C ALA A 189 -28.98 -31.37 -1.02
N ASP A 190 -28.24 -30.44 -1.62
CA ASP A 190 -28.11 -30.31 -3.07
C ASP A 190 -27.04 -31.24 -3.66
N ALA A 191 -27.26 -31.71 -4.89
CA ALA A 191 -26.25 -32.45 -5.64
C ALA A 191 -25.14 -31.51 -6.16
N ALA A 192 -23.93 -32.07 -6.37
CA ALA A 192 -22.80 -31.32 -6.90
C ALA A 192 -23.14 -30.62 -8.24
N LYS A 193 -22.85 -29.32 -8.31
CA LYS A 193 -23.14 -28.46 -9.46
C LYS A 193 -21.89 -28.32 -10.33
N SER A 194 -21.93 -28.86 -11.54
CA SER A 194 -20.85 -28.66 -12.52
C SER A 194 -20.87 -27.23 -13.06
N ILE A 195 -19.70 -26.58 -13.08
CA ILE A 195 -19.52 -25.22 -13.57
C ILE A 195 -18.55 -25.20 -14.76
N LYS A 196 -18.82 -24.32 -15.72
CA LYS A 196 -17.96 -24.08 -16.89
C LYS A 196 -18.01 -22.59 -17.23
N VAL A 197 -16.88 -21.91 -17.11
CA VAL A 197 -16.81 -20.45 -17.18
C VAL A 197 -15.73 -20.02 -18.17
N ASN A 198 -16.07 -19.10 -19.08
CA ASN A 198 -15.13 -18.58 -20.08
C ASN A 198 -14.17 -17.56 -19.42
N ILE A 199 -12.88 -17.88 -19.44
CA ILE A 199 -11.79 -17.08 -18.87
C ILE A 199 -10.77 -16.65 -19.94
N ALA A 200 -11.11 -16.76 -21.23
CA ALA A 200 -10.22 -16.41 -22.32
C ALA A 200 -9.70 -14.98 -22.20
N GLY A 201 -8.37 -14.83 -22.23
CA GLY A 201 -7.68 -13.55 -22.07
C GLY A 201 -7.65 -12.99 -20.64
N ARG A 202 -8.25 -13.66 -19.65
CA ARG A 202 -8.25 -13.24 -18.24
C ARG A 202 -6.92 -13.54 -17.58
N LYS A 203 -6.44 -12.62 -16.74
CA LYS A 203 -5.12 -12.72 -16.09
C LYS A 203 -5.19 -13.36 -14.71
N GLU A 204 -6.33 -13.31 -14.07
CA GLU A 204 -6.61 -13.87 -12.76
C GLU A 204 -7.92 -14.64 -12.75
N VAL A 205 -7.99 -15.73 -11.98
CA VAL A 205 -9.24 -16.39 -11.57
C VAL A 205 -9.27 -16.43 -10.05
N LYS A 206 -10.37 -15.95 -9.46
CA LYS A 206 -10.61 -16.00 -8.01
C LYS A 206 -11.86 -16.83 -7.73
N LEU A 207 -11.66 -17.88 -6.94
CA LEU A 207 -12.69 -18.76 -6.40
C LEU A 207 -13.14 -18.18 -5.05
N VAL A 208 -14.44 -18.09 -4.81
CA VAL A 208 -15.01 -17.49 -3.60
C VAL A 208 -16.17 -18.36 -3.11
N VAL A 209 -16.25 -18.58 -1.80
CA VAL A 209 -17.42 -19.15 -1.12
C VAL A 209 -17.90 -18.15 -0.07
N THR A 210 -19.18 -17.77 -0.14
CA THR A 210 -19.81 -16.88 0.86
C THR A 210 -20.90 -17.59 1.65
N ASP A 211 -21.12 -17.16 2.89
CA ASP A 211 -22.06 -17.67 3.91
C ASP A 211 -23.57 -17.60 3.60
N ALA A 212 -23.93 -17.40 2.33
CA ALA A 212 -25.28 -17.19 1.80
C ALA A 212 -26.20 -16.20 2.56
N GLY A 213 -25.65 -15.37 3.45
CA GLY A 213 -26.38 -14.43 4.30
C GLY A 213 -26.99 -15.02 5.58
N ASP A 214 -26.72 -16.27 5.96
CA ASP A 214 -27.21 -16.89 7.21
C ASP A 214 -26.11 -17.27 8.22
N LYS A 215 -24.91 -16.69 8.07
CA LYS A 215 -23.66 -17.00 8.79
C LYS A 215 -23.09 -18.36 8.40
N ASN A 216 -21.81 -18.54 8.70
CA ASN A 216 -21.00 -19.64 8.18
C ASN A 216 -21.13 -20.99 8.93
N THR A 217 -22.15 -21.19 9.76
CA THR A 217 -22.22 -22.36 10.65
C THR A 217 -22.46 -23.67 9.88
N HIS A 218 -21.43 -24.53 9.83
CA HIS A 218 -21.34 -25.75 9.01
C HIS A 218 -21.13 -25.51 7.50
N ASP A 219 -20.51 -24.40 7.09
CA ASP A 219 -20.30 -24.07 5.67
C ASP A 219 -19.08 -24.74 5.04
N HIS A 220 -18.96 -26.05 5.23
CA HIS A 220 -17.91 -26.89 4.68
C HIS A 220 -18.20 -27.16 3.20
N ALA A 221 -17.33 -26.67 2.33
CA ALA A 221 -17.59 -26.52 0.90
C ALA A 221 -16.43 -27.05 0.06
N ASP A 222 -16.76 -27.75 -1.01
CA ASP A 222 -15.81 -28.40 -1.92
C ASP A 222 -15.74 -27.72 -3.28
N TRP A 223 -14.52 -27.52 -3.76
CA TRP A 223 -14.22 -27.34 -5.18
C TRP A 223 -13.64 -28.65 -5.74
N GLY A 224 -14.48 -29.45 -6.40
CA GLY A 224 -14.10 -30.74 -6.97
C GLY A 224 -13.49 -30.63 -8.38
N ASN A 225 -12.29 -31.18 -8.56
CA ASN A 225 -11.51 -31.16 -9.82
C ASN A 225 -11.38 -29.76 -10.51
N PRO A 226 -11.06 -28.67 -9.79
CA PRO A 226 -10.99 -27.32 -10.35
C PRO A 226 -9.86 -27.25 -11.39
N THR A 227 -10.21 -27.03 -12.65
CA THR A 227 -9.30 -27.20 -13.80
C THR A 227 -9.36 -26.00 -14.74
N LEU A 228 -8.18 -25.47 -15.08
CA LEU A 228 -7.99 -24.54 -16.19
C LEU A 228 -7.77 -25.32 -17.48
N VAL A 229 -8.48 -24.94 -18.54
CA VAL A 229 -8.57 -25.67 -19.80
C VAL A 229 -8.07 -24.80 -20.96
N ASP A 230 -7.45 -25.45 -21.95
CA ASP A 230 -6.85 -24.84 -23.14
C ASP A 230 -5.80 -23.77 -22.80
N CYS A 231 -4.89 -24.07 -21.86
CA CYS A 231 -3.80 -23.17 -21.50
C CYS A 231 -2.69 -23.19 -22.55
N THR A 232 -2.34 -22.00 -23.03
CA THR A 232 -1.23 -21.75 -23.97
C THR A 232 -0.04 -21.18 -23.23
N VAL A 233 1.07 -21.93 -23.18
CA VAL A 233 2.36 -21.40 -22.76
C VAL A 233 3.21 -21.16 -23.99
N ALA A 234 3.79 -19.96 -24.10
CA ALA A 234 4.73 -19.68 -25.18
C ALA A 234 5.88 -20.68 -25.12
N ALA A 235 6.08 -21.44 -26.20
CA ALA A 235 7.22 -22.35 -26.29
C ALA A 235 8.50 -21.52 -26.14
N LYS A 236 9.41 -21.97 -25.24
CA LYS A 236 10.75 -21.39 -25.14
C LYS A 236 11.36 -21.38 -26.55
N PRO A 237 11.89 -20.25 -27.06
CA PRO A 237 12.66 -20.27 -28.29
C PRO A 237 13.77 -21.32 -28.15
N SER A 238 13.81 -22.28 -29.08
CA SER A 238 14.87 -23.28 -29.13
C SER A 238 16.20 -22.55 -29.36
N ASP A 239 17.19 -22.83 -28.52
CA ASP A 239 18.48 -22.14 -28.56
C ASP A 239 19.15 -22.28 -29.96
N PRO A 240 19.81 -21.23 -30.50
CA PRO A 240 20.51 -21.33 -31.78
C PRO A 240 21.60 -22.41 -31.76
N ALA A 241 21.80 -23.09 -32.89
CA ALA A 241 22.72 -24.22 -33.00
C ALA A 241 24.19 -23.84 -32.66
N PRO A 242 25.01 -24.79 -32.17
CA PRO A 242 26.35 -24.48 -31.67
C PRO A 242 27.32 -24.05 -32.78
N ILE A 243 28.14 -23.04 -32.49
CA ILE A 243 29.30 -22.66 -33.30
C ILE A 243 30.45 -23.66 -33.03
N PRO A 244 31.17 -24.16 -34.05
CA PRO A 244 32.24 -25.14 -33.85
C PRO A 244 33.48 -24.52 -33.16
N PRO A 245 34.20 -25.29 -32.31
CA PRO A 245 35.30 -24.76 -31.51
C PRO A 245 36.64 -24.71 -32.26
N THR A 246 37.41 -23.64 -32.04
CA THR A 246 38.87 -23.64 -32.26
C THR A 246 39.59 -24.37 -31.11
N PRO A 247 40.79 -24.95 -31.35
CA PRO A 247 41.37 -25.96 -30.46
C PRO A 247 41.97 -25.40 -29.16
N VAL A 248 41.90 -26.22 -28.11
CA VAL A 248 42.31 -25.89 -26.73
C VAL A 248 43.61 -26.64 -26.36
N PRO A 249 44.56 -26.04 -25.61
CA PRO A 249 45.70 -26.76 -25.03
C PRO A 249 45.27 -27.72 -23.90
N VAL A 250 45.88 -28.90 -23.83
CA VAL A 250 45.50 -29.97 -22.90
C VAL A 250 45.81 -29.63 -21.43
N VAL A 251 44.86 -29.92 -20.53
CA VAL A 251 45.01 -29.84 -19.06
C VAL A 251 45.07 -31.26 -18.47
N PRO A 252 45.96 -31.57 -17.51
CA PRO A 252 46.05 -32.89 -16.89
C PRO A 252 45.01 -33.16 -15.77
N ALA A 253 44.98 -34.41 -15.31
CA ALA A 253 43.96 -35.06 -14.48
C ALA A 253 43.75 -34.48 -13.06
N PRO A 254 42.59 -34.75 -12.39
CA PRO A 254 42.16 -34.03 -11.19
C PRO A 254 42.77 -34.52 -9.87
N VAL A 255 42.81 -33.62 -8.88
CA VAL A 255 43.29 -33.83 -7.51
C VAL A 255 42.10 -33.89 -6.53
N PRO A 256 42.16 -34.66 -5.41
CA PRO A 256 41.01 -34.84 -4.50
C PRO A 256 40.59 -33.59 -3.71
N ALA A 257 39.37 -33.63 -3.16
CA ALA A 257 38.72 -32.50 -2.49
C ALA A 257 39.42 -32.06 -1.17
N PRO A 258 39.45 -30.75 -0.86
CA PRO A 258 40.07 -30.22 0.36
C PRO A 258 39.15 -30.28 1.59
N VAL A 259 39.78 -30.39 2.76
CA VAL A 259 39.14 -30.39 4.09
C VAL A 259 38.79 -28.96 4.53
N ILE A 260 37.67 -28.80 5.23
CA ILE A 260 37.15 -27.51 5.74
C ILE A 260 37.99 -27.02 6.94
N PRO A 261 38.51 -25.77 6.93
CA PRO A 261 39.13 -25.14 8.09
C PRO A 261 38.10 -24.40 8.98
N ALA A 262 38.49 -24.19 10.25
CA ALA A 262 37.68 -23.52 11.30
C ALA A 262 37.40 -22.02 11.00
N PRO A 263 36.36 -21.41 11.60
CA PRO A 263 35.89 -20.08 11.24
C PRO A 263 36.85 -18.94 11.64
N VAL A 264 36.95 -17.94 10.76
CA VAL A 264 37.75 -16.71 10.93
C VAL A 264 36.84 -15.58 11.47
N PRO A 265 37.33 -14.66 12.33
CA PRO A 265 36.51 -13.59 12.88
C PRO A 265 35.95 -12.62 11.83
N ILE A 266 34.72 -12.15 12.04
CA ILE A 266 34.03 -11.20 11.16
C ILE A 266 34.67 -9.81 11.27
N VAL A 267 35.09 -9.25 10.13
CA VAL A 267 35.50 -7.83 10.00
C VAL A 267 34.24 -7.00 9.72
N PRO A 268 34.06 -5.79 10.29
CA PRO A 268 32.90 -4.96 10.03
C PRO A 268 32.74 -4.62 8.55
N ALA A 269 31.51 -4.72 8.02
CA ALA A 269 31.21 -4.34 6.66
C ALA A 269 31.41 -2.82 6.44
N PRO A 270 31.94 -2.39 5.28
CA PRO A 270 32.09 -0.97 4.99
C PRO A 270 30.74 -0.26 4.83
N THR A 271 30.70 0.99 5.26
CA THR A 271 29.52 1.88 5.20
C THR A 271 29.00 2.03 3.77
N PRO A 272 27.67 1.99 3.54
CA PRO A 272 27.11 2.23 2.21
C PRO A 272 27.39 3.67 1.75
N VAL A 273 28.06 3.80 0.63
CA VAL A 273 28.27 5.08 -0.08
C VAL A 273 26.94 5.53 -0.68
N PRO A 274 26.56 6.82 -0.59
CA PRO A 274 25.35 7.32 -1.24
C PRO A 274 25.45 7.12 -2.77
N VAL A 275 24.56 6.28 -3.31
CA VAL A 275 24.48 6.04 -4.75
C VAL A 275 23.85 7.26 -5.41
N VAL A 276 24.68 8.11 -6.04
CA VAL A 276 24.21 9.12 -6.98
C VAL A 276 23.52 8.39 -8.14
N PRO A 277 22.25 8.69 -8.47
CA PRO A 277 21.56 8.05 -9.59
C PRO A 277 22.34 8.24 -10.90
N ALA A 278 22.48 7.16 -11.67
CA ALA A 278 23.09 7.24 -12.98
C ALA A 278 22.24 8.13 -13.91
N PRO A 279 22.84 9.04 -14.70
CA PRO A 279 22.08 9.94 -15.56
C PRO A 279 21.24 9.15 -16.57
N ALA A 280 20.01 9.64 -16.80
CA ALA A 280 19.02 8.95 -17.62
C ALA A 280 19.58 8.56 -19.01
N PRO A 281 19.33 7.33 -19.49
CA PRO A 281 19.90 6.85 -20.74
C PRO A 281 19.47 7.73 -21.93
N LYS A 282 20.43 7.98 -22.82
CA LYS A 282 20.25 8.83 -24.00
C LYS A 282 19.29 8.14 -24.99
N PRO A 283 18.17 8.78 -25.37
CA PRO A 283 17.12 8.16 -26.17
C PRO A 283 17.52 7.96 -27.64
N ALA A 284 16.80 7.04 -28.31
CA ALA A 284 16.70 7.05 -29.77
C ALA A 284 15.92 8.30 -30.21
N THR A 285 16.12 8.78 -31.44
CA THR A 285 15.64 10.10 -31.93
C THR A 285 14.23 10.47 -31.40
N PRO A 286 14.13 11.36 -30.38
CA PRO A 286 12.86 11.64 -29.72
C PRO A 286 11.87 12.34 -30.66
N SER A 287 10.59 12.01 -30.52
CA SER A 287 9.53 12.82 -31.12
C SER A 287 9.38 14.13 -30.34
N GLY A 288 8.98 15.20 -31.05
CA GLY A 288 8.60 16.46 -30.42
C GLY A 288 7.28 16.35 -29.64
N PRO A 289 6.78 17.47 -29.09
CA PRO A 289 5.53 17.50 -28.34
C PRO A 289 4.33 16.97 -29.15
N LEU A 290 3.51 16.11 -28.52
CA LEU A 290 2.32 15.52 -29.15
C LEU A 290 1.03 16.15 -28.62
N VAL A 291 0.07 16.43 -29.51
CA VAL A 291 -1.31 16.79 -29.14
C VAL A 291 -2.26 15.66 -29.54
N ILE A 292 -2.91 15.04 -28.55
CA ILE A 292 -3.82 13.91 -28.75
C ILE A 292 -5.26 14.42 -28.85
N THR A 293 -5.86 14.34 -30.04
CA THR A 293 -7.23 14.80 -30.33
C THR A 293 -8.24 13.68 -30.56
N LYS A 294 -7.81 12.42 -30.48
CA LYS A 294 -8.63 11.20 -30.62
C LYS A 294 -8.21 10.18 -29.57
N GLY A 295 -9.11 9.26 -29.22
CA GLY A 295 -8.81 8.15 -28.33
C GLY A 295 -7.90 7.11 -28.98
N GLY A 296 -7.31 6.26 -28.15
CA GLY A 296 -6.40 5.20 -28.56
C GLY A 296 -5.19 5.02 -27.65
N THR A 297 -4.29 4.14 -28.06
CA THR A 297 -3.05 3.84 -27.33
C THR A 297 -1.86 4.53 -28.01
N TYR A 298 -1.04 5.22 -27.20
CA TYR A 298 0.12 5.99 -27.63
C TYR A 298 1.36 5.52 -26.85
N SER A 299 2.48 5.37 -27.56
CA SER A 299 3.74 4.85 -27.03
C SER A 299 4.95 5.52 -27.70
N GLY A 300 6.16 5.30 -27.18
CA GLY A 300 7.39 5.87 -27.71
C GLY A 300 7.96 7.04 -26.88
N GLU A 301 8.93 7.76 -27.44
CA GLU A 301 9.67 8.80 -26.72
C GLU A 301 9.27 10.22 -27.16
N TYR A 302 8.88 11.06 -26.21
CA TYR A 302 8.40 12.43 -26.42
C TYR A 302 9.22 13.43 -25.60
N LEU A 303 9.66 14.51 -26.25
CA LEU A 303 10.50 15.55 -25.65
C LEU A 303 9.89 16.95 -25.87
N SER A 304 9.73 17.72 -24.78
CA SER A 304 9.51 19.17 -24.85
C SER A 304 10.68 19.94 -24.22
N ASN A 305 11.36 20.74 -25.05
CA ASN A 305 12.37 21.71 -24.60
C ASN A 305 11.77 23.10 -24.31
N ASP A 306 10.47 23.30 -24.51
CA ASP A 306 9.79 24.55 -24.17
C ASP A 306 9.09 24.39 -22.81
N PRO A 307 9.45 25.15 -21.76
CA PRO A 307 8.83 25.04 -20.45
C PRO A 307 7.35 25.50 -20.41
N ALA A 308 6.81 26.07 -21.48
CA ALA A 308 5.39 26.39 -21.64
C ALA A 308 4.59 25.30 -22.39
N VAL A 309 5.24 24.30 -22.98
CA VAL A 309 4.59 23.25 -23.78
C VAL A 309 4.78 21.89 -23.13
N ALA A 310 3.67 21.17 -22.91
CA ALA A 310 3.74 19.81 -22.36
C ALA A 310 4.30 18.81 -23.39
N ALA A 311 5.01 17.76 -22.95
CA ALA A 311 5.50 16.72 -23.86
C ALA A 311 4.34 15.96 -24.55
N ILE A 312 3.25 15.74 -23.83
CA ILE A 312 1.95 15.28 -24.36
C ILE A 312 0.84 16.20 -23.83
N LYS A 313 -0.01 16.71 -24.72
CA LYS A 313 -1.25 17.41 -24.36
C LYS A 313 -2.47 16.63 -24.85
N ILE A 314 -3.36 16.26 -23.95
CA ILE A 314 -4.66 15.66 -24.27
C ILE A 314 -5.65 16.76 -24.66
N LYS A 315 -6.43 16.52 -25.72
CA LYS A 315 -7.50 17.38 -26.24
C LYS A 315 -8.69 16.53 -26.72
N THR A 316 -9.03 15.50 -25.95
CA THR A 316 -10.21 14.65 -26.20
C THR A 316 -10.77 14.12 -24.87
N SER A 317 -12.05 13.73 -24.90
CA SER A 317 -12.73 12.96 -23.86
C SER A 317 -12.84 11.46 -24.21
N GLU A 318 -12.42 11.06 -25.41
CA GLU A 318 -12.30 9.66 -25.79
C GLU A 318 -11.22 8.97 -24.91
N PRO A 319 -11.30 7.64 -24.67
CA PRO A 319 -10.31 6.94 -23.86
C PRO A 319 -8.91 7.02 -24.47
N VAL A 320 -7.93 7.50 -23.67
CA VAL A 320 -6.52 7.56 -24.05
C VAL A 320 -5.70 6.66 -23.14
N ILE A 321 -4.82 5.86 -23.73
CA ILE A 321 -3.83 5.05 -23.01
C ILE A 321 -2.44 5.51 -23.43
N LEU A 322 -1.64 5.98 -22.49
CA LEU A 322 -0.20 6.16 -22.64
C LEU A 322 0.48 4.91 -22.10
N GLU A 323 1.23 4.21 -22.96
CA GLU A 323 1.80 2.87 -22.69
C GLU A 323 3.28 2.86 -23.11
N ASN A 324 4.16 2.28 -22.30
CA ASN A 324 5.56 2.02 -22.67
C ASN A 324 6.27 3.27 -23.26
N CYS A 325 6.05 4.43 -22.64
CA CYS A 325 6.45 5.72 -23.17
C CYS A 325 7.56 6.38 -22.34
N THR A 326 8.46 7.13 -22.98
CA THR A 326 9.44 7.95 -22.25
C THR A 326 9.15 9.43 -22.49
N LEU A 327 8.86 10.16 -21.41
CA LEU A 327 8.49 11.57 -21.46
C LEU A 327 9.62 12.40 -20.85
N ARG A 328 10.04 13.44 -21.55
CA ARG A 328 11.05 14.40 -21.07
C ARG A 328 10.55 15.81 -21.32
N GLY A 329 10.63 16.69 -20.31
CA GLY A 329 9.99 18.00 -20.43
C GLY A 329 10.53 19.04 -19.47
N ARG A 330 10.76 20.26 -19.98
CA ARG A 330 11.01 21.45 -19.15
C ARG A 330 9.76 22.02 -18.49
N GLY A 331 8.59 21.72 -19.06
CA GLY A 331 7.26 21.99 -18.51
C GLY A 331 6.61 20.70 -18.01
N HIS A 332 5.28 20.66 -18.01
CA HIS A 332 4.54 19.43 -17.69
C HIS A 332 4.89 18.29 -18.67
N LEU A 333 4.91 17.04 -18.20
CA LEU A 333 5.08 15.91 -19.11
C LEU A 333 3.76 15.55 -19.79
N ILE A 334 2.68 15.48 -19.01
CA ILE A 334 1.32 15.26 -19.49
C ILE A 334 0.42 16.41 -19.00
N ASP A 335 -0.31 17.03 -19.92
CA ASP A 335 -1.39 17.97 -19.62
C ASP A 335 -2.72 17.42 -20.16
N ALA A 336 -3.66 17.16 -19.25
CA ALA A 336 -5.01 16.68 -19.52
C ALA A 336 -6.09 17.61 -18.94
N SER A 337 -5.79 18.91 -18.85
CA SER A 337 -6.63 19.90 -18.19
C SER A 337 -7.86 20.28 -19.02
N TRP A 338 -9.03 20.19 -18.39
CA TRP A 338 -10.34 20.63 -18.87
C TRP A 338 -10.87 19.93 -20.14
N THR A 339 -10.55 18.63 -20.31
CA THR A 339 -11.03 17.83 -21.46
C THR A 339 -12.03 16.72 -21.12
N SER A 340 -12.48 16.58 -19.87
CA SER A 340 -13.21 15.38 -19.42
C SER A 340 -12.44 14.09 -19.70
N ALA A 341 -11.12 14.08 -19.49
CA ALA A 341 -10.27 12.97 -19.89
C ALA A 341 -10.65 11.64 -19.22
N ASN A 342 -10.59 10.56 -19.99
CA ASN A 342 -10.53 9.19 -19.51
C ASN A 342 -9.14 8.66 -19.87
N LEU A 343 -8.21 8.71 -18.91
CA LEU A 343 -6.78 8.59 -19.17
C LEU A 343 -6.15 7.45 -18.36
N THR A 344 -5.48 6.54 -19.07
CA THR A 344 -4.53 5.58 -18.47
C THR A 344 -3.11 6.00 -18.82
N VAL A 345 -2.21 5.99 -17.84
CA VAL A 345 -0.77 6.19 -18.01
C VAL A 345 -0.07 5.03 -17.32
N ARG A 346 0.59 4.17 -18.07
CA ARG A 346 1.29 3.02 -17.49
C ARG A 346 2.56 2.61 -18.21
N ASN A 347 3.47 2.00 -17.44
CA ASN A 347 4.78 1.57 -17.91
C ASN A 347 5.61 2.72 -18.53
N CYS A 348 5.30 3.97 -18.21
CA CYS A 348 5.99 5.14 -18.74
C CYS A 348 7.09 5.65 -17.79
N LYS A 349 8.10 6.31 -18.36
CA LYS A 349 9.25 6.91 -17.66
C LYS A 349 9.24 8.42 -17.89
N GLY A 350 8.96 9.20 -16.85
CA GLY A 350 8.91 10.65 -16.91
C GLY A 350 10.13 11.31 -16.25
N TYR A 351 10.82 12.16 -16.99
CA TYR A 351 11.96 12.94 -16.50
C TYR A 351 11.66 14.44 -16.61
N GLY A 352 11.57 15.11 -15.46
CA GLY A 352 11.51 16.56 -15.38
C GLY A 352 12.88 17.15 -15.69
N LEU A 353 12.92 18.09 -16.63
CA LEU A 353 14.13 18.84 -16.98
C LEU A 353 14.09 20.19 -16.29
N ASN A 354 15.27 20.76 -16.02
CA ASN A 354 15.37 22.13 -15.56
C ASN A 354 14.75 23.08 -16.62
N PRO A 355 13.86 24.02 -16.24
CA PRO A 355 13.32 25.01 -17.16
C PRO A 355 14.36 25.91 -17.84
N ASP A 356 15.52 26.13 -17.20
CA ASP A 356 16.47 27.22 -17.46
C ASP A 356 15.83 28.62 -17.46
N ASP A 357 14.80 28.80 -16.63
CA ASP A 357 14.04 30.05 -16.47
C ASP A 357 13.86 30.34 -14.97
N ARG A 358 14.48 31.42 -14.48
CA ARG A 358 14.46 31.83 -13.06
C ARG A 358 13.07 32.08 -12.48
N SER A 359 12.07 32.24 -13.33
CA SER A 359 10.66 32.42 -12.94
C SER A 359 9.87 31.11 -12.85
N ARG A 360 10.46 29.96 -13.19
CA ARG A 360 9.79 28.66 -13.29
C ARG A 360 10.42 27.56 -12.43
N THR A 361 9.61 26.54 -12.17
CA THR A 361 9.98 25.25 -11.58
C THR A 361 9.82 24.15 -12.63
N PRO A 362 10.37 22.94 -12.43
CA PRO A 362 10.02 21.79 -13.26
C PRO A 362 8.51 21.53 -13.25
N GLY A 363 7.98 20.96 -14.33
CA GLY A 363 6.56 20.66 -14.45
C GLY A 363 6.14 19.34 -13.79
N ARG A 364 4.84 19.22 -13.53
CA ARG A 364 4.19 17.97 -13.08
C ARG A 364 4.45 16.84 -14.10
N PHE A 365 4.62 15.60 -13.63
CA PHE A 365 4.48 14.39 -14.45
C PHE A 365 3.12 14.39 -15.16
N LEU A 366 2.06 14.70 -14.41
CA LEU A 366 0.72 14.85 -14.94
C LEU A 366 0.00 16.01 -14.24
N ALA A 367 -0.52 16.94 -15.04
CA ALA A 367 -1.50 17.92 -14.62
C ALA A 367 -2.85 17.58 -15.26
N ALA A 368 -3.87 17.34 -14.46
CA ALA A 368 -5.22 17.05 -14.93
C ALA A 368 -6.25 17.86 -14.14
N GLU A 369 -7.20 18.44 -14.85
CA GLU A 369 -8.30 19.24 -14.28
C GLU A 369 -9.60 18.85 -14.98
N GLY A 370 -10.72 18.77 -14.26
CA GLY A 370 -11.99 18.42 -14.89
C GLY A 370 -12.00 16.98 -15.46
N ILE A 371 -11.35 16.04 -14.79
CA ILE A 371 -11.16 14.66 -15.26
C ILE A 371 -12.33 13.74 -14.85
N VAL A 372 -12.60 12.67 -15.60
CA VAL A 372 -13.64 11.66 -15.25
C VAL A 372 -13.03 10.35 -14.76
N SER A 373 -11.93 9.91 -15.36
CA SER A 373 -11.25 8.64 -15.06
C SER A 373 -9.75 8.79 -15.24
N LEU A 374 -8.98 8.33 -14.27
CA LEU A 374 -7.52 8.38 -14.24
C LEU A 374 -6.94 7.10 -13.63
N LEU A 375 -6.13 6.39 -14.41
CA LEU A 375 -5.29 5.28 -13.95
C LEU A 375 -3.82 5.64 -14.19
N ILE A 376 -3.02 5.77 -13.14
CA ILE A 376 -1.57 5.97 -13.22
C ILE A 376 -0.89 4.80 -12.53
N GLU A 377 -0.43 3.80 -13.30
CA GLU A 377 0.14 2.57 -12.74
C GLU A 377 1.50 2.17 -13.32
N ASN A 378 2.40 1.66 -12.47
CA ASN A 378 3.70 1.13 -12.90
C ASN A 378 4.54 2.18 -13.67
N ASN A 379 4.58 3.45 -13.25
CA ASN A 379 5.38 4.49 -13.90
C ASN A 379 6.62 4.87 -13.09
N TYR A 380 7.65 5.36 -13.78
CA TYR A 380 8.81 6.00 -13.18
C TYR A 380 8.72 7.52 -13.32
N MET A 381 9.06 8.27 -12.28
CA MET A 381 9.02 9.74 -12.26
C MET A 381 10.29 10.26 -11.59
N GLU A 382 11.05 11.13 -12.25
CA GLU A 382 12.29 11.69 -11.70
C GLU A 382 12.35 13.20 -11.96
N LYS A 383 12.65 14.01 -10.93
CA LYS A 383 12.76 15.49 -11.01
C LYS A 383 11.53 16.21 -11.57
N THR A 384 10.39 15.53 -11.63
CA THR A 384 9.10 16.14 -11.94
C THR A 384 8.50 16.76 -10.67
N ALA A 385 7.53 17.67 -10.83
CA ALA A 385 6.71 18.14 -9.72
C ALA A 385 5.56 17.16 -9.34
N GLY A 386 5.65 15.88 -9.73
CA GLY A 386 4.68 14.82 -9.40
C GLY A 386 3.33 14.96 -10.11
N ILE A 387 2.25 14.46 -9.50
CA ILE A 387 0.90 14.39 -10.07
C ILE A 387 -0.01 15.41 -9.40
N TYR A 388 -0.72 16.19 -10.21
CA TYR A 388 -1.77 17.12 -9.77
C TYR A 388 -3.10 16.78 -10.45
N VAL A 389 -4.13 16.55 -9.63
CA VAL A 389 -5.51 16.31 -10.12
C VAL A 389 -6.46 17.28 -9.43
N ASN A 390 -7.30 17.98 -10.19
CA ASN A 390 -8.24 18.98 -9.70
C ASN A 390 -9.65 18.76 -10.28
N GLN A 391 -10.70 19.02 -9.50
CA GLN A 391 -12.11 19.00 -9.94
C GLN A 391 -12.51 17.71 -10.70
N TRP A 392 -12.62 16.57 -10.00
CA TRP A 392 -13.19 15.36 -10.59
C TRP A 392 -14.68 15.55 -10.95
N GLN A 393 -15.08 15.09 -12.14
CA GLN A 393 -16.44 15.29 -12.70
C GLN A 393 -17.37 14.07 -12.53
N GLY A 394 -17.05 13.17 -11.60
CA GLY A 394 -17.68 11.85 -11.49
C GLY A 394 -17.14 10.86 -12.53
N ASN A 395 -17.17 9.55 -12.19
CA ASN A 395 -16.71 8.49 -13.10
C ASN A 395 -17.64 8.27 -14.30
N LYS A 396 -18.85 8.85 -14.31
CA LYS A 396 -19.85 8.68 -15.39
C LYS A 396 -20.13 7.20 -15.73
N GLY A 397 -20.05 6.31 -14.73
CA GLY A 397 -20.24 4.87 -14.90
C GLY A 397 -19.00 4.09 -15.38
N LEU A 398 -17.82 4.73 -15.47
CA LEU A 398 -16.56 4.06 -15.79
C LEU A 398 -16.06 3.18 -14.63
N PRO A 399 -15.35 2.06 -14.93
CA PRO A 399 -14.89 1.10 -13.92
C PRO A 399 -13.74 1.60 -13.04
N VAL A 400 -13.15 2.75 -13.36
CA VAL A 400 -12.06 3.39 -12.61
C VAL A 400 -12.42 4.85 -12.39
N SER A 401 -12.16 5.37 -11.18
CA SER A 401 -12.25 6.79 -10.85
C SER A 401 -10.86 7.44 -10.87
N ILE A 402 -10.13 7.42 -9.74
CA ILE A 402 -8.75 7.93 -9.64
C ILE A 402 -7.91 6.88 -8.90
N VAL A 403 -7.07 6.17 -9.65
CA VAL A 403 -6.18 5.11 -9.11
C VAL A 403 -4.74 5.45 -9.47
N ILE A 404 -3.89 5.62 -8.46
CA ILE A 404 -2.47 5.95 -8.61
C ILE A 404 -1.66 4.90 -7.84
N ARG A 405 -1.08 3.92 -8.54
CA ARG A 405 -0.48 2.75 -7.87
C ARG A 405 0.82 2.24 -8.48
N ASN A 406 1.64 1.54 -7.68
CA ASN A 406 2.87 0.90 -8.17
C ASN A 406 3.86 1.85 -8.87
N ASN A 407 3.81 3.16 -8.61
CA ASN A 407 4.74 4.09 -9.24
C ASN A 407 6.04 4.19 -8.42
N LEU A 408 7.16 4.42 -9.09
CA LEU A 408 8.44 4.77 -8.47
C LEU A 408 8.73 6.24 -8.77
N ALA A 409 8.72 7.08 -7.75
CA ALA A 409 9.04 8.50 -7.84
C ALA A 409 10.36 8.81 -7.14
N ARG A 410 11.18 9.66 -7.77
CA ARG A 410 12.47 10.11 -7.26
C ARG A 410 12.62 11.62 -7.33
N ASP A 411 13.07 12.21 -6.23
CA ASP A 411 13.42 13.63 -6.10
C ASP A 411 12.35 14.56 -6.71
N ILE A 412 11.15 14.58 -6.14
CA ILE A 412 10.06 15.46 -6.59
C ILE A 412 10.47 16.93 -6.38
N GLU A 413 10.53 17.69 -7.48
CA GLU A 413 11.24 18.97 -7.51
C GLU A 413 10.29 20.17 -7.65
N GLY A 414 10.28 21.01 -6.61
CA GLY A 414 9.53 22.26 -6.55
C GLY A 414 10.39 23.51 -6.60
N ARG A 415 11.73 23.41 -6.58
CA ARG A 415 12.59 24.60 -6.60
C ARG A 415 12.51 25.36 -7.92
N TYR A 416 12.63 26.69 -7.82
CA TYR A 416 12.78 27.53 -9.00
C TYR A 416 14.15 27.30 -9.62
N SER A 417 14.23 27.24 -10.94
CA SER A 417 15.51 27.20 -11.69
C SER A 417 16.37 28.41 -11.34
N ASP A 418 17.70 28.28 -11.38
CA ASP A 418 18.62 29.43 -11.32
C ASP A 418 18.89 30.07 -12.70
N GLY A 419 18.36 29.50 -13.78
CA GLY A 419 18.58 29.91 -15.17
C GLY A 419 19.81 29.27 -15.85
N ASN A 420 20.60 28.50 -15.12
CA ASN A 420 21.89 27.93 -15.53
C ASN A 420 21.94 26.40 -15.30
N GLY A 421 20.79 25.71 -15.36
CA GLY A 421 20.67 24.28 -15.07
C GLY A 421 20.63 23.89 -13.58
N GLY A 422 20.80 24.85 -12.65
CA GLY A 422 20.70 24.65 -11.20
C GLY A 422 19.37 25.13 -10.61
N PHE A 423 19.30 25.17 -9.28
CA PHE A 423 18.07 25.48 -8.52
C PHE A 423 18.33 26.50 -7.40
N GLN A 424 17.33 27.34 -7.13
CA GLN A 424 17.29 28.31 -6.03
C GLN A 424 16.79 27.66 -4.72
N ASP A 425 17.06 28.29 -3.57
CA ASP A 425 16.40 27.97 -2.30
C ASP A 425 14.88 28.20 -2.35
N LYS A 426 14.43 29.15 -3.19
CA LYS A 426 13.02 29.44 -3.43
C LYS A 426 12.34 28.23 -4.09
N PHE A 427 11.15 27.86 -3.62
CA PHE A 427 10.36 26.77 -4.17
C PHE A 427 8.88 27.13 -4.36
N HIS A 428 8.21 26.37 -5.23
CA HIS A 428 6.77 26.27 -5.36
C HIS A 428 6.32 24.98 -4.66
N ARG A 429 5.13 25.02 -4.04
CA ARG A 429 4.53 23.85 -3.38
C ARG A 429 4.18 22.77 -4.40
N VAL A 430 4.81 21.61 -4.28
CA VAL A 430 4.62 20.46 -5.15
C VAL A 430 4.57 19.18 -4.33
N GLN A 431 4.02 18.12 -4.90
CA GLN A 431 3.67 16.89 -4.22
C GLN A 431 3.89 15.72 -5.18
N PHE A 432 4.18 14.52 -4.68
CA PHE A 432 4.14 13.33 -5.54
C PHE A 432 2.70 13.09 -6.02
N VAL A 433 1.71 13.21 -5.14
CA VAL A 433 0.28 13.26 -5.50
C VAL A 433 -0.41 14.39 -4.75
N GLN A 434 -1.13 15.24 -5.47
CA GLN A 434 -2.11 16.17 -4.91
C GLN A 434 -3.49 15.92 -5.54
N LEU A 435 -4.49 15.65 -4.70
CA LEU A 435 -5.91 15.69 -5.06
C LEU A 435 -6.50 17.00 -4.53
N ASN A 436 -7.02 17.85 -5.43
CA ASN A 436 -7.56 19.17 -5.11
C ASN A 436 -9.06 19.25 -5.42
N GLY A 437 -9.85 19.64 -4.41
CA GLY A 437 -11.26 19.98 -4.57
C GLY A 437 -12.17 18.82 -5.00
N MET A 438 -11.83 17.57 -4.65
CA MET A 438 -12.62 16.40 -4.97
C MET A 438 -13.91 16.34 -4.15
N ARG A 439 -15.01 15.93 -4.78
CA ARG A 439 -16.33 15.79 -4.16
C ARG A 439 -16.89 14.40 -4.43
N ASP A 440 -17.37 13.76 -3.37
CA ASP A 440 -18.03 12.45 -3.40
C ASP A 440 -17.21 11.38 -4.15
N LEU A 441 -15.88 11.45 -4.01
CA LEU A 441 -14.93 10.66 -4.81
C LEU A 441 -14.94 9.19 -4.39
N SER A 442 -15.75 8.40 -5.08
CA SER A 442 -15.85 6.95 -4.88
C SER A 442 -14.76 6.18 -5.63
N GLY A 443 -14.26 5.10 -5.02
CA GLY A 443 -13.32 4.15 -5.63
C GLY A 443 -11.88 4.63 -5.77
N ALA A 444 -11.51 5.77 -5.16
CA ALA A 444 -10.16 6.30 -5.29
C ALA A 444 -9.13 5.55 -4.44
N GLU A 445 -7.95 5.37 -5.01
CA GLU A 445 -6.85 4.58 -4.43
C GLU A 445 -5.49 5.23 -4.76
N ILE A 446 -4.68 5.48 -3.74
CA ILE A 446 -3.26 5.85 -3.86
C ILE A 446 -2.47 4.78 -3.11
N ALA A 447 -1.93 3.79 -3.83
CA ALA A 447 -1.42 2.58 -3.17
C ALA A 447 -0.12 2.01 -3.74
N TRP A 448 0.69 1.37 -2.90
CA TRP A 448 1.91 0.67 -3.33
C TRP A 448 2.91 1.52 -4.12
N ASN A 449 2.87 2.85 -3.98
CA ASN A 449 3.86 3.73 -4.60
C ASN A 449 5.11 3.78 -3.72
N ARG A 450 6.28 3.85 -4.35
CA ARG A 450 7.56 4.11 -3.70
C ARG A 450 8.03 5.50 -4.08
N VAL A 451 8.21 6.37 -3.09
CA VAL A 451 8.73 7.73 -3.27
C VAL A 451 10.05 7.85 -2.51
N GLU A 452 11.11 8.23 -3.22
CA GLU A 452 12.45 8.43 -2.67
C GLU A 452 12.89 9.88 -2.97
N ASN A 453 12.79 10.77 -2.00
CA ASN A 453 13.32 12.12 -2.12
C ASN A 453 14.65 12.21 -1.36
N THR A 454 15.68 12.72 -2.01
CA THR A 454 17.01 12.88 -1.40
C THR A 454 17.16 14.32 -0.89
N ALA A 455 17.58 14.47 0.37
CA ALA A 455 17.84 15.77 0.99
C ALA A 455 18.81 16.61 0.15
N ARG A 456 18.58 17.92 0.06
CA ARG A 456 19.31 18.89 -0.80
C ARG A 456 19.16 18.67 -2.33
N GLN A 457 18.68 17.51 -2.79
CA GLN A 457 18.48 17.18 -4.22
C GLN A 457 17.07 17.47 -4.74
N SER A 458 16.13 17.74 -3.85
CA SER A 458 14.72 18.00 -4.18
C SER A 458 14.10 18.95 -3.15
N HIS A 459 12.91 19.46 -3.44
CA HIS A 459 12.08 20.19 -2.49
C HIS A 459 10.60 19.90 -2.82
N VAL A 460 10.13 18.73 -2.41
CA VAL A 460 8.70 18.43 -2.28
C VAL A 460 8.14 19.17 -1.07
N GLU A 461 6.87 19.55 -1.05
CA GLU A 461 6.19 19.90 0.19
C GLU A 461 5.66 18.61 0.82
N ASP A 462 4.38 18.32 0.66
CA ASP A 462 3.78 17.05 1.09
C ASP A 462 4.01 15.99 0.02
N VAL A 463 4.35 14.76 0.39
CA VAL A 463 4.47 13.69 -0.61
C VAL A 463 3.09 13.31 -1.14
N ILE A 464 2.09 13.14 -0.28
CA ILE A 464 0.67 12.96 -0.65
C ILE A 464 -0.15 14.02 0.07
N ASN A 465 -0.93 14.82 -0.66
CA ASN A 465 -1.83 15.84 -0.09
C ASN A 465 -3.26 15.70 -0.64
N ILE A 466 -4.23 15.72 0.27
CA ILE A 466 -5.67 15.66 -0.03
C ILE A 466 -6.31 17.00 0.36
N TYR A 467 -6.21 17.99 -0.55
CA TYR A 467 -6.67 19.36 -0.33
C TYR A 467 -8.15 19.52 -0.64
N ALA A 468 -8.91 20.02 0.33
CA ALA A 468 -10.34 20.34 0.27
C ALA A 468 -11.18 19.24 -0.41
N SER A 469 -10.84 17.97 -0.18
CA SER A 469 -11.25 16.80 -0.97
C SER A 469 -11.91 15.73 -0.09
N ASN A 470 -12.98 15.10 -0.57
CA ASN A 470 -13.67 14.04 0.16
C ASN A 470 -14.04 12.82 -0.70
N GLY A 471 -14.01 11.65 -0.05
CA GLY A 471 -14.67 10.43 -0.52
C GLY A 471 -16.10 10.35 -0.01
N THR A 472 -16.68 9.15 0.03
CA THR A 472 -18.03 8.89 0.58
C THR A 472 -17.98 7.94 1.78
N PRO A 473 -19.04 7.86 2.62
CA PRO A 473 -19.10 6.91 3.76
C PRO A 473 -18.88 5.45 3.36
N SER A 474 -19.31 5.04 2.16
CA SER A 474 -19.15 3.69 1.62
C SER A 474 -17.92 3.53 0.73
N SER A 475 -17.20 4.61 0.44
CA SER A 475 -16.05 4.63 -0.46
C SER A 475 -15.12 5.79 -0.11
N PRO A 476 -14.38 5.70 1.01
CA PRO A 476 -13.38 6.69 1.37
C PRO A 476 -12.22 6.69 0.35
N ILE A 477 -11.51 7.82 0.29
CA ILE A 477 -10.24 7.90 -0.46
C ILE A 477 -9.21 7.05 0.28
N ARG A 478 -8.78 5.93 -0.31
CA ARG A 478 -7.83 5.00 0.31
C ARG A 478 -6.39 5.35 -0.06
N ILE A 479 -5.56 5.61 0.94
CA ILE A 479 -4.12 5.86 0.81
C ILE A 479 -3.41 4.75 1.59
N HIS A 480 -2.93 3.71 0.92
CA HIS A 480 -2.42 2.54 1.64
C HIS A 480 -1.18 1.89 1.06
N ASP A 481 -0.40 1.27 1.94
CA ASP A 481 0.79 0.50 1.56
C ASP A 481 1.80 1.28 0.69
N ASN A 482 1.87 2.60 0.78
CA ASN A 482 2.92 3.38 0.12
C ASN A 482 4.20 3.34 0.97
N LEU A 483 5.36 3.32 0.29
CA LEU A 483 6.65 3.63 0.91
C LEU A 483 7.02 5.06 0.56
N ILE A 484 7.06 5.91 1.56
CA ILE A 484 7.54 7.29 1.45
C ILE A 484 8.84 7.36 2.22
N ASN A 485 9.93 7.70 1.55
CA ASN A 485 11.23 7.95 2.16
C ASN A 485 11.73 9.33 1.71
N GLY A 486 11.78 10.27 2.66
CA GLY A 486 12.21 11.63 2.41
C GLY A 486 11.08 12.60 2.08
N ALA A 487 11.03 13.70 2.83
CA ALA A 487 10.43 14.96 2.44
C ALA A 487 11.25 16.05 3.13
N PHE A 488 11.97 16.86 2.35
CA PHE A 488 13.01 17.75 2.85
C PHE A 488 12.85 19.16 2.30
N ALA A 489 13.11 20.15 3.16
CA ALA A 489 13.42 21.48 2.69
C ALA A 489 14.69 21.46 1.83
N GLY A 490 14.71 22.29 0.78
CA GLY A 490 15.87 22.43 -0.11
C GLY A 490 17.18 22.78 0.64
N ARG A 491 17.05 23.51 1.76
CA ARG A 491 18.05 23.52 2.84
C ARG A 491 17.49 22.78 4.06
N PRO A 492 18.14 21.71 4.57
CA PRO A 492 17.59 20.87 5.64
C PRO A 492 17.39 21.57 7.01
N ASP A 493 18.07 22.69 7.22
CA ASP A 493 18.05 23.52 8.43
C ASP A 493 17.05 24.69 8.36
N ALA A 494 16.21 24.74 7.32
CA ALA A 494 15.23 25.79 7.11
C ALA A 494 13.81 25.30 7.37
N SER A 495 12.98 26.19 7.93
CA SER A 495 11.57 25.93 8.25
C SER A 495 10.80 25.36 7.06
N TYR A 496 10.08 24.28 7.35
CA TYR A 496 9.48 23.40 6.35
C TYR A 496 8.06 23.02 6.74
N SER A 497 7.09 23.35 5.88
CA SER A 497 5.68 22.97 6.10
C SER A 497 5.37 21.52 5.71
N GLY A 498 6.15 20.93 4.80
CA GLY A 498 5.83 19.67 4.14
C GLY A 498 6.05 18.41 4.98
N GLY A 499 5.42 17.31 4.59
CA GLY A 499 5.64 16.00 5.21
C GLY A 499 5.26 14.81 4.33
N GLY A 500 4.89 13.69 4.97
CA GLY A 500 4.54 12.46 4.25
C GLY A 500 3.15 12.51 3.63
N ILE A 501 2.12 12.24 4.45
CA ILE A 501 0.72 12.16 4.02
C ILE A 501 -0.10 13.21 4.76
N MET A 502 -0.54 14.26 4.06
CA MET A 502 -1.48 15.25 4.56
C MET A 502 -2.92 14.87 4.19
N MET A 503 -3.73 14.58 5.20
CA MET A 503 -5.18 14.47 5.10
C MET A 503 -5.84 15.68 5.77
N GLY A 504 -7.10 15.95 5.44
CA GLY A 504 -7.84 17.00 6.13
C GLY A 504 -7.38 18.44 5.83
N ASP A 505 -6.47 18.62 4.87
CA ASP A 505 -6.08 19.95 4.38
C ASP A 505 -7.26 20.56 3.63
N GLY A 506 -7.52 21.85 3.85
CA GLY A 506 -8.78 22.50 3.49
C GLY A 506 -9.99 21.98 4.26
N CYS A 507 -10.79 22.89 4.84
CA CYS A 507 -11.80 22.58 5.85
C CYS A 507 -13.03 21.75 5.41
N GLY A 508 -13.11 21.35 4.14
CA GLY A 508 -14.18 20.52 3.56
C GLY A 508 -13.77 19.05 3.30
N SER A 509 -12.63 18.62 3.83
CA SER A 509 -12.07 17.29 3.62
C SER A 509 -12.63 16.23 4.58
N GLY A 510 -12.76 14.99 4.11
CA GLY A 510 -13.26 13.87 4.92
C GLY A 510 -13.51 12.58 4.14
N TYR A 511 -13.79 11.48 4.85
CA TYR A 511 -13.81 10.12 4.28
C TYR A 511 -12.49 9.78 3.57
N ILE A 512 -11.39 9.80 4.34
CA ILE A 512 -10.02 9.53 3.86
C ILE A 512 -9.34 8.56 4.84
N GLU A 513 -8.67 7.54 4.33
CA GLU A 513 -8.02 6.52 5.16
C GLU A 513 -6.55 6.36 4.75
N ALA A 514 -5.62 6.63 5.68
CA ALA A 514 -4.20 6.34 5.56
C ALA A 514 -3.87 5.05 6.32
N VAL A 515 -3.71 3.93 5.59
CA VAL A 515 -3.62 2.57 6.17
C VAL A 515 -2.35 1.85 5.77
N GLY A 516 -1.60 1.25 6.71
CA GLY A 516 -0.48 0.35 6.38
C GLY A 516 0.70 0.99 5.62
N ASN A 517 0.78 2.31 5.54
CA ASN A 517 1.87 3.01 4.86
C ASN A 517 3.16 2.94 5.69
N THR A 518 4.30 2.92 5.01
CA THR A 518 5.63 3.08 5.62
C THR A 518 6.15 4.48 5.28
N VAL A 519 6.23 5.38 6.27
CA VAL A 519 6.65 6.78 6.08
C VAL A 519 7.91 7.05 6.89
N LEU A 520 8.99 7.40 6.18
CA LEU A 520 10.35 7.50 6.69
C LEU A 520 10.97 8.87 6.36
N GLU A 521 11.77 9.42 7.27
CA GLU A 521 12.67 10.56 7.03
C GLU A 521 12.03 11.81 6.39
N THR A 522 10.79 12.13 6.73
CA THR A 522 10.23 13.45 6.40
C THR A 522 10.63 14.46 7.47
N SER A 523 10.82 15.73 7.09
CA SER A 523 11.44 16.71 8.01
C SER A 523 10.48 17.25 9.06
N ASN A 524 9.18 17.36 8.76
CA ASN A 524 8.17 17.84 9.71
C ASN A 524 7.39 16.67 10.35
N TYR A 525 6.49 16.04 9.58
CA TYR A 525 5.58 14.99 10.05
C TYR A 525 5.47 13.83 9.04
N GLY A 526 5.11 12.64 9.53
CA GLY A 526 4.86 11.45 8.72
C GLY A 526 3.43 11.39 8.17
N VAL A 527 2.41 11.37 9.05
CA VAL A 527 0.99 11.37 8.65
C VAL A 527 0.20 12.39 9.46
N ALA A 528 -0.64 13.19 8.80
CA ALA A 528 -1.31 14.33 9.41
C ALA A 528 -2.80 14.41 9.09
N VAL A 529 -3.57 14.95 10.05
CA VAL A 529 -4.91 15.52 9.82
C VAL A 529 -4.92 16.97 10.28
N ALA A 530 -5.08 17.92 9.35
CA ALA A 530 -5.15 19.35 9.65
C ALA A 530 -6.55 19.82 10.13
N GLY A 531 -7.61 19.13 9.70
CA GLY A 531 -9.01 19.39 10.01
C GLY A 531 -9.91 18.38 9.31
N GLY A 532 -11.23 18.62 9.25
CA GLY A 532 -12.17 17.72 8.55
C GLY A 532 -12.74 16.60 9.44
N ASN A 533 -13.38 15.58 8.85
CA ASN A 533 -14.12 14.53 9.58
C ASN A 533 -14.03 13.16 8.90
N HIS A 534 -14.40 12.09 9.62
CA HIS A 534 -14.40 10.70 9.13
C HIS A 534 -13.06 10.29 8.47
N MET A 535 -11.99 10.25 9.27
CA MET A 535 -10.65 9.93 8.78
C MET A 535 -9.94 8.92 9.67
N LYS A 536 -9.07 8.10 9.06
CA LYS A 536 -8.29 7.07 9.78
C LYS A 536 -6.81 7.18 9.48
N ILE A 537 -5.98 7.13 10.51
CA ILE A 537 -4.54 6.84 10.45
C ILE A 537 -4.37 5.47 11.11
N GLN A 538 -4.28 4.39 10.33
CA GLN A 538 -4.36 3.02 10.85
C GLN A 538 -3.16 2.15 10.47
N GLY A 539 -2.51 1.51 11.44
CA GLY A 539 -1.50 0.48 11.18
C GLY A 539 -0.26 0.94 10.39
N ASN A 540 0.04 2.24 10.37
CA ASN A 540 1.18 2.78 9.63
C ASN A 540 2.49 2.62 10.43
N THR A 541 3.61 2.47 9.72
CA THR A 541 4.98 2.53 10.28
C THR A 541 5.58 3.90 9.98
N ILE A 542 5.82 4.70 11.02
CA ILE A 542 6.18 6.12 10.89
C ILE A 542 7.49 6.37 11.64
N LEU A 543 8.62 6.55 10.94
CA LEU A 543 9.96 6.59 11.54
C LEU A 543 10.82 7.77 11.07
N ALA A 544 11.49 8.46 11.99
CA ALA A 544 12.50 9.47 11.65
C ALA A 544 13.66 9.58 12.66
N LEU A 545 14.86 9.84 12.12
CA LEU A 545 16.10 10.11 12.82
C LEU A 545 16.29 11.59 13.17
N GLY A 546 15.56 12.49 12.49
CA GLY A 546 15.59 13.94 12.72
C GLY A 546 16.92 14.62 12.38
N LYS A 547 17.81 13.92 11.68
CA LYS A 547 19.13 14.41 11.26
C LYS A 547 19.63 13.64 10.04
N LEU A 548 20.41 14.31 9.20
CA LEU A 548 21.11 13.70 8.08
C LEU A 548 22.36 12.93 8.53
N ASN A 549 22.89 12.10 7.62
CA ASN A 549 24.13 11.34 7.83
C ASN A 549 25.38 12.23 8.12
N ASP A 550 25.37 13.49 7.67
CA ASP A 550 26.42 14.48 7.96
C ASP A 550 26.27 15.14 9.35
N GLY A 551 25.21 14.80 10.10
CA GLY A 551 24.89 15.37 11.41
C GLY A 551 24.02 16.63 11.37
N THR A 552 23.68 17.16 10.18
CA THR A 552 22.75 18.29 10.03
C THR A 552 21.39 17.91 10.63
N LEU A 553 20.91 18.69 11.60
CA LEU A 553 19.58 18.50 12.18
C LEU A 553 18.50 18.91 11.16
N LEU A 554 17.39 18.19 11.13
CA LEU A 554 16.22 18.57 10.33
C LEU A 554 15.34 19.53 11.15
N ASP A 555 14.81 20.58 10.53
CA ASP A 555 13.90 21.52 11.18
C ASP A 555 12.48 20.93 11.27
N ALA A 556 12.24 20.14 12.33
CA ALA A 556 10.96 19.53 12.67
C ALA A 556 10.23 20.34 13.74
N ASP A 557 8.97 20.70 13.51
CA ASP A 557 8.14 21.32 14.55
C ASP A 557 7.63 20.28 15.57
N SER A 558 7.07 20.77 16.66
CA SER A 558 6.35 20.06 17.72
C SER A 558 5.04 19.38 17.29
N ASP A 559 4.83 19.14 16.00
CA ASP A 559 3.74 18.35 15.40
C ASP A 559 4.32 17.16 14.61
N ALA A 560 5.43 16.60 15.09
CA ALA A 560 6.16 15.50 14.48
C ALA A 560 5.47 14.12 14.58
N GLY A 561 5.94 13.15 13.77
CA GLY A 561 5.43 11.77 13.77
C GLY A 561 4.06 11.65 13.11
N PHE A 562 2.99 11.51 13.91
CA PHE A 562 1.64 11.79 13.41
C PHE A 562 0.92 12.85 14.24
N TYR A 563 0.05 13.63 13.61
CA TYR A 563 -0.78 14.60 14.31
C TYR A 563 -2.24 14.63 13.85
N MET A 564 -3.12 15.05 14.76
CA MET A 564 -4.53 15.31 14.46
C MET A 564 -4.99 16.63 15.09
N ARG A 565 -5.49 17.53 14.24
CA ARG A 565 -5.80 18.94 14.52
C ARG A 565 -7.18 19.31 14.00
N ASN A 566 -7.72 20.41 14.51
CA ASN A 566 -8.86 21.10 13.93
C ASN A 566 -8.51 22.58 13.72
N TYR A 567 -7.53 22.86 12.86
CA TYR A 567 -7.11 24.24 12.56
C TYR A 567 -8.26 25.07 11.96
N CYS A 568 -9.17 24.40 11.27
CA CYS A 568 -10.39 24.95 10.70
C CYS A 568 -11.41 25.46 11.72
N LYS A 569 -11.35 24.97 12.98
CA LYS A 569 -12.32 25.28 14.06
C LYS A 569 -13.79 25.10 13.62
N THR A 570 -14.04 24.21 12.66
CA THR A 570 -15.39 23.93 12.18
C THR A 570 -16.16 23.14 13.25
N PRO A 571 -17.50 23.25 13.31
CA PRO A 571 -18.33 22.35 14.11
C PRO A 571 -18.37 20.96 13.44
N ASN A 572 -17.33 20.15 13.70
CA ASN A 572 -17.20 18.77 13.26
C ASN A 572 -17.11 17.85 14.48
N ASP A 573 -17.67 16.65 14.39
CA ASP A 573 -17.42 15.62 15.38
C ASP A 573 -16.00 15.09 15.20
N THR A 574 -15.06 15.61 15.98
CA THR A 574 -13.66 15.19 15.93
C THR A 574 -13.46 13.74 16.36
N SER A 575 -14.43 13.09 17.02
CA SER A 575 -14.32 11.66 17.35
C SER A 575 -14.35 10.75 16.12
N THR A 576 -14.83 11.27 14.99
CA THR A 576 -14.79 10.59 13.67
C THR A 576 -13.38 10.57 13.04
N VAL A 577 -12.40 11.24 13.63
CA VAL A 577 -11.00 11.21 13.20
C VAL A 577 -10.20 10.33 14.17
N ILE A 578 -9.72 9.19 13.69
CA ILE A 578 -9.16 8.10 14.50
C ILE A 578 -7.72 7.80 14.09
N ALA A 579 -6.81 7.69 15.06
CA ALA A 579 -5.45 7.15 14.85
C ALA A 579 -5.24 5.89 15.70
N GLU A 580 -5.06 4.73 15.08
CA GLU A 580 -4.93 3.47 15.81
C GLU A 580 -3.94 2.45 15.24
N GLY A 581 -3.33 1.66 16.12
CA GLY A 581 -2.44 0.56 15.74
C GLY A 581 -1.14 0.99 15.04
N ASN A 582 -0.81 2.27 15.01
CA ASN A 582 0.39 2.76 14.32
C ASN A 582 1.65 2.45 15.13
N THR A 583 2.74 2.11 14.44
CA THR A 583 4.08 1.95 15.05
C THR A 583 4.92 3.17 14.72
N VAL A 584 5.33 3.92 15.75
CA VAL A 584 5.87 5.27 15.56
C VAL A 584 7.14 5.52 16.34
N GLY A 585 8.10 6.17 15.69
CA GLY A 585 9.29 6.70 16.31
C GLY A 585 9.77 7.95 15.61
N TRP A 586 9.72 9.11 16.26
CA TRP A 586 10.19 10.36 15.66
C TRP A 586 11.21 11.04 16.54
N THR A 587 12.46 11.10 16.09
CA THR A 587 13.52 11.82 16.80
C THR A 587 13.51 13.29 16.36
N ILE A 588 13.55 14.21 17.33
CA ILE A 588 13.64 15.66 17.11
C ILE A 588 14.86 16.23 17.86
N PRO A 589 16.09 15.82 17.47
CA PRO A 589 17.30 16.09 18.23
C PRO A 589 17.57 17.60 18.34
N ASN A 590 17.96 18.06 19.52
CA ASN A 590 18.35 19.46 19.75
C ASN A 590 19.59 19.57 20.64
N SER A 591 20.15 20.77 20.74
CA SER A 591 21.41 21.04 21.47
C SER A 591 21.39 20.70 22.96
N LYS A 592 20.21 20.55 23.58
CA LYS A 592 20.05 20.15 24.99
C LYS A 592 19.72 18.67 25.15
N ASN A 593 19.11 18.05 24.15
CA ASN A 593 18.74 16.63 24.16
C ASN A 593 18.87 16.02 22.74
N PRO A 594 19.96 15.29 22.45
CA PRO A 594 20.15 14.61 21.16
C PRO A 594 19.25 13.37 20.98
N HIS A 595 18.53 12.97 22.02
CA HIS A 595 17.60 11.84 22.05
C HIS A 595 16.14 12.28 22.23
N ALA A 596 15.83 13.57 22.01
CA ALA A 596 14.47 14.07 22.09
C ALA A 596 13.58 13.36 21.06
N ARG A 597 12.35 13.04 21.48
CA ARG A 597 11.37 12.27 20.71
C ARG A 597 10.03 12.98 20.70
N TRP A 598 9.31 12.87 19.59
CA TRP A 598 7.97 13.43 19.41
C TRP A 598 7.13 12.55 18.50
N ASP A 599 6.78 11.35 18.97
CA ASP A 599 6.19 10.32 18.11
C ASP A 599 4.76 10.66 17.63
N TRP A 600 3.96 11.39 18.41
CA TRP A 600 2.67 11.92 17.95
C TRP A 600 2.13 13.02 18.85
N SER A 601 1.20 13.81 18.31
CA SER A 601 0.50 14.88 19.04
C SER A 601 -0.96 15.04 18.59
N VAL A 602 -1.90 14.85 19.51
CA VAL A 602 -3.35 14.83 19.21
C VAL A 602 -4.07 15.87 20.06
N THR A 603 -4.78 16.80 19.41
CA THR A 603 -5.63 17.81 20.07
C THR A 603 -7.08 17.81 19.56
N ALA A 604 -7.35 17.08 18.48
CA ALA A 604 -8.67 16.88 17.90
C ALA A 604 -8.67 15.53 17.17
N GLY A 605 -9.36 14.54 17.71
CA GLY A 605 -9.30 13.15 17.24
C GLY A 605 -9.31 12.18 18.42
N VAL A 606 -9.46 10.88 18.13
CA VAL A 606 -9.31 9.78 19.09
C VAL A 606 -8.08 8.96 18.71
N GLU A 607 -7.18 8.73 19.66
CA GLU A 607 -6.02 7.87 19.45
C GLU A 607 -6.05 6.68 20.42
N ARG A 608 -5.71 5.48 19.94
CA ARG A 608 -5.71 4.24 20.74
C ARG A 608 -4.76 3.20 20.16
N ASN A 609 -4.19 2.35 21.02
CA ASN A 609 -3.37 1.20 20.62
C ASN A 609 -2.15 1.57 19.74
N ASN A 610 -1.66 2.81 19.79
CA ASN A 610 -0.46 3.24 19.06
C ASN A 610 0.80 2.85 19.84
N THR A 611 1.80 2.33 19.15
CA THR A 611 3.04 1.80 19.73
C THR A 611 4.20 2.77 19.51
N ARG A 612 4.87 3.20 20.59
CA ARG A 612 6.15 3.90 20.50
C ARG A 612 7.26 2.88 20.30
N ILE A 613 8.02 3.01 19.23
CA ILE A 613 9.18 2.15 19.00
C ILE A 613 10.33 2.61 19.89
N GLN A 614 10.88 1.67 20.67
CA GLN A 614 11.88 1.91 21.72
C GLN A 614 11.38 2.87 22.83
N ALA A 615 12.15 3.00 23.91
CA ALA A 615 11.83 3.96 24.96
C ALA A 615 11.95 5.41 24.45
N ALA A 616 11.00 6.27 24.83
CA ALA A 616 10.91 7.67 24.36
C ALA A 616 12.08 8.59 24.78
N ASN A 617 13.06 8.07 25.53
CA ASN A 617 14.31 8.75 25.88
C ASN A 617 15.50 8.31 25.01
N ARG A 618 15.26 7.57 23.92
CA ARG A 618 16.28 7.14 22.95
C ARG A 618 15.92 7.64 21.54
N SER A 619 16.94 8.07 20.80
CA SER A 619 16.83 8.26 19.35
C SER A 619 16.38 6.96 18.69
N VAL A 620 15.63 7.07 17.60
CA VAL A 620 15.28 5.93 16.74
C VAL A 620 16.57 5.31 16.19
N ASP A 621 16.65 3.98 16.21
CA ASP A 621 17.76 3.23 15.62
C ASP A 621 17.65 3.24 14.08
N PRO A 622 18.69 3.69 13.34
CA PRO A 622 18.73 3.66 11.88
C PRO A 622 18.46 2.28 11.27
N GLN A 623 18.76 1.18 11.96
CA GLN A 623 18.46 -0.17 11.49
C GLN A 623 16.95 -0.40 11.34
N LEU A 624 16.11 0.24 12.16
CA LEU A 624 14.65 0.12 12.09
C LEU A 624 14.07 0.72 10.81
N LEU A 625 14.71 1.74 10.24
CA LEU A 625 14.30 2.32 8.97
C LEU A 625 14.62 1.38 7.81
N ALA A 626 15.84 0.81 7.79
CA ALA A 626 16.24 -0.19 6.80
C ALA A 626 15.36 -1.45 6.89
N GLN A 627 15.02 -1.88 8.11
CA GLN A 627 14.08 -2.96 8.35
C GLN A 627 12.68 -2.61 7.84
N ALA A 628 12.17 -1.40 8.12
CA ALA A 628 10.85 -0.97 7.63
C ALA A 628 10.76 -0.89 6.09
N VAL A 629 11.84 -0.50 5.41
CA VAL A 629 11.95 -0.61 3.94
C VAL A 629 11.90 -2.08 3.52
N THR A 630 12.68 -2.95 4.16
CA THR A 630 12.75 -4.38 3.83
C THR A 630 11.41 -5.10 4.06
N ASP A 631 10.69 -4.74 5.14
CA ASP A 631 9.37 -5.26 5.45
C ASP A 631 8.33 -4.74 4.46
N TRP A 632 8.39 -3.45 4.08
CA TRP A 632 7.55 -2.92 3.01
C TRP A 632 7.82 -3.62 1.66
N GLU A 633 9.08 -3.80 1.27
CA GLU A 633 9.45 -4.53 0.05
C GLU A 633 8.98 -5.99 0.08
N ARG A 634 9.01 -6.64 1.26
CA ARG A 634 8.44 -7.98 1.46
C ARG A 634 6.93 -7.98 1.26
N ARG A 635 6.20 -7.03 1.86
CA ARG A 635 4.74 -6.88 1.71
C ARG A 635 4.35 -6.57 0.27
N ALA A 636 5.05 -5.65 -0.40
CA ALA A 636 4.82 -5.32 -1.80
C ALA A 636 5.04 -6.53 -2.71
N LYS A 637 6.15 -7.26 -2.51
CA LYS A 637 6.44 -8.49 -3.23
C LYS A 637 5.39 -9.59 -2.99
N ALA A 638 4.95 -9.77 -1.74
CA ALA A 638 3.89 -10.73 -1.38
C ALA A 638 2.55 -10.37 -2.03
N ALA A 639 2.22 -9.07 -2.10
CA ALA A 639 1.05 -8.56 -2.81
C ALA A 639 1.19 -8.58 -4.35
N GLY A 640 2.30 -9.06 -4.92
CA GLY A 640 2.54 -9.06 -6.37
C GLY A 640 2.80 -7.66 -6.96
N MET A 641 3.13 -6.68 -6.12
CA MET A 641 3.35 -5.29 -6.48
C MET A 641 4.83 -5.04 -6.77
N VAL A 642 5.10 -4.44 -7.92
CA VAL A 642 6.43 -4.04 -8.38
C VAL A 642 6.35 -2.58 -8.77
N THR A 643 7.18 -1.73 -8.15
CA THR A 643 7.15 -0.28 -8.38
C THR A 643 7.95 0.14 -9.60
N GLY A 644 7.34 0.99 -10.43
CA GLY A 644 7.90 1.46 -11.68
C GLY A 644 7.53 0.59 -12.89
N PRO A 645 8.05 0.93 -14.08
CA PRO A 645 7.75 0.23 -15.33
C PRO A 645 8.23 -1.22 -15.31
N ARG A 646 7.44 -2.08 -15.95
CA ARG A 646 7.70 -3.52 -16.11
C ARG A 646 8.42 -3.83 -17.42
#